data_AF-A0A2T0SIC0-F1
#
_entry.id   AF-A0A2T0SIC0-F1
#
_cell.length_a   1.000
_cell.length_b   1.000
_cell.length_c   1.000
_cell.angle_alpha   90.00
_cell.angle_beta   90.00
_cell.angle_gamma   90.00
#
_symmetry.space_group_name_H-M   'P 1'
#
loop_
_entity.id
_entity.type
_entity.pdbx_description
1 polymer ?
#
loop_
_entity_poly.entity_id
_entity_poly.type
_entity_poly.pdbx_seq_one_letter_code
_entity_poly.pdbx_strand_id
1 'polypeptide(L)'
;MAPHLRRRAGGRALTAAVVLGTVLGLAGYAPAAPAVAVAPAPAAVPAAAGLSETGRLADRRFVVTGTRLYEVGAEDGTYPATGWHIRGEMGGFWTPPIKILDGIWFGANGSWLRAGRFTAGAGYTTMDLTGPGGLTVQRVDVVPDGGRAALIGLRFPPRAGTVRLTVDAHSELLAAYPWSGTTPGQGAVNLPDTGSFDGRNLVFRDRGRPPVDGVPPHDWAALVGSALTPAGHALGPGLRGPQGDVVCGDPAPVVCDDGPDGRGTGGRLTYDVTVGGSGRTVWFAVAGSDRGLAPARAELARALHDPAGALAAKRAARAAVARHSRVDLPGDRLLQRSVEWSKQNLADSVQESRHLRVFASDQGTAHPPPAGVLDRARWIGAGWPDYPWIFATDGEYTAFAAVAAGQFAAVKDHLRTLRDLSEIVNGGSGKVVHEVTPDGQVYYGTLADPGNTDETVKFPSVVALVWRWTGDNAFRDDLYDFSVRAMRYATGLDADADGWPEGSGNVERPGMGEEKLDVAVYTVRGLLDLAAMARSRGDRATAAWARDQAARRIRAFERTWWYGGDARSYADSLTGAGNERLYQRYWIGATPMEAELPAPGGPLAPAGFATTALTQRERDCFTGASGFFHTGTGPTADPAGDPGPACDSVVSAVPSERTVFSLGNAIMAVAEGNYGRLPQQRRYTTANARSQLDPGEWEMPGAMPEILPSPDFGSNLSMDFLSRSSVLQAWGAYGVLWPVIHQQLGVAPDLGAGRLSVVPQIPAAGRIAGSDILAGTGHLDVAAARHGSALTVTVNAAVEARLTLGTVVPPGARIAAVTLDGRHVPARRLHTARGDELTTTTGPGRHTLTVTLR
;
A
#
# COMPACT_ATOMS: atom_id res chain seq x y z
N MET A 1 -43.78 -9.27 29.33
CA MET A 1 -44.92 -8.37 29.61
C MET A 1 -45.04 -7.38 28.46
N ALA A 2 -46.03 -7.57 27.58
CA ALA A 2 -46.62 -6.49 26.79
C ALA A 2 -47.49 -5.62 27.73
N PRO A 3 -47.96 -4.39 27.35
CA PRO A 3 -48.97 -4.25 26.30
C PRO A 3 -48.97 -2.96 25.43
N HIS A 4 -49.62 -3.14 24.25
CA HIS A 4 -50.57 -2.30 23.50
C HIS A 4 -50.21 -0.88 23.03
N LEU A 5 -50.10 -0.57 21.72
CA LEU A 5 -51.10 -0.52 20.61
C LEU A 5 -52.33 0.37 20.88
N ARG A 6 -52.49 1.43 20.07
CA ARG A 6 -53.73 1.69 19.29
C ARG A 6 -53.53 2.71 18.16
N ARG A 7 -53.84 2.23 16.95
CA ARG A 7 -54.14 2.98 15.72
C ARG A 7 -55.49 3.70 15.83
N ARG A 8 -55.69 4.78 15.06
CA ARG A 8 -56.95 5.02 14.35
C ARG A 8 -56.69 5.59 12.94
N ALA A 9 -57.55 5.15 12.04
CA ALA A 9 -57.57 5.38 10.61
C ALA A 9 -58.73 6.31 10.21
N GLY A 10 -58.67 6.80 8.97
CA GLY A 10 -59.76 7.48 8.23
C GLY A 10 -59.16 8.64 7.42
N GLY A 11 -59.27 8.77 6.09
CA GLY A 11 -60.18 8.15 5.13
C GLY A 11 -60.87 9.24 4.32
N ARG A 12 -60.33 9.52 3.11
CA ARG A 12 -60.96 10.09 1.88
C ARG A 12 -61.79 11.38 1.95
N ALA A 13 -61.48 12.36 1.08
CA ALA A 13 -62.26 12.67 -0.13
C ALA A 13 -61.73 13.90 -0.89
N LEU A 14 -61.84 13.84 -2.22
CA LEU A 14 -61.55 14.89 -3.21
C LEU A 14 -62.47 16.10 -3.05
N THR A 15 -62.00 17.28 -3.45
CA THR A 15 -62.81 18.22 -4.25
C THR A 15 -61.92 19.10 -5.11
N ALA A 16 -62.20 19.07 -6.42
CA ALA A 16 -61.62 19.95 -7.42
C ALA A 16 -62.31 21.31 -7.37
N ALA A 17 -61.54 22.38 -7.57
CA ALA A 17 -62.08 23.68 -7.95
C ALA A 17 -61.16 24.30 -9.01
N VAL A 18 -61.68 24.34 -10.23
CA VAL A 18 -61.17 25.08 -11.38
C VAL A 18 -61.50 26.56 -11.14
N VAL A 19 -60.49 27.44 -11.20
CA VAL A 19 -60.70 28.86 -11.44
C VAL A 19 -59.82 29.26 -12.62
N LEU A 20 -60.49 29.50 -13.74
CA LEU A 20 -59.96 30.19 -14.92
C LEU A 20 -59.77 31.67 -14.56
N GLY A 21 -58.57 32.19 -14.79
CA GLY A 21 -58.26 33.62 -14.66
C GLY A 21 -57.16 33.99 -15.65
N THR A 22 -57.55 34.30 -16.87
CA THR A 22 -56.71 34.84 -17.93
C THR A 22 -56.41 36.32 -17.65
N VAL A 23 -55.13 36.66 -17.47
CA VAL A 23 -54.63 38.04 -17.67
C VAL A 23 -53.36 37.96 -18.53
N LEU A 24 -53.48 38.48 -19.75
CA LEU A 24 -52.37 38.80 -20.64
C LEU A 24 -51.51 39.92 -20.03
N GLY A 25 -50.17 39.81 -20.15
CA GLY A 25 -49.31 40.97 -19.91
C GLY A 25 -47.81 40.68 -19.91
N LEU A 26 -47.18 40.94 -21.05
CA LEU A 26 -45.78 41.33 -21.26
C LEU A 26 -44.69 40.25 -21.19
N ALA A 27 -44.27 39.86 -22.39
CA ALA A 27 -43.08 39.08 -22.67
C ALA A 27 -41.80 39.84 -22.27
N GLY A 28 -41.14 39.35 -21.21
CA GLY A 28 -39.71 39.51 -20.99
C GLY A 28 -39.03 38.17 -21.20
N TYR A 29 -38.30 38.01 -22.31
CA TYR A 29 -37.43 36.85 -22.52
C TYR A 29 -36.26 36.93 -21.53
N ALA A 30 -36.39 36.26 -20.39
CA ALA A 30 -35.26 35.82 -19.59
C ALA A 30 -34.92 34.38 -20.01
N PRO A 31 -33.69 34.05 -20.44
CA PRO A 31 -33.34 32.67 -20.70
C PRO A 31 -33.32 31.94 -19.35
N ALA A 32 -34.28 31.02 -19.17
CA ALA A 32 -34.24 30.06 -18.08
C ALA A 32 -32.95 29.25 -18.21
N ALA A 33 -32.04 29.40 -17.25
CA ALA A 33 -30.87 28.53 -17.14
C ALA A 33 -31.38 27.07 -17.02
N PRO A 34 -30.82 26.11 -17.77
CA PRO A 34 -31.23 24.74 -17.64
C PRO A 34 -30.87 24.28 -16.22
N ALA A 35 -31.88 23.88 -15.45
CA ALA A 35 -31.66 23.14 -14.21
C ALA A 35 -31.00 21.81 -14.59
N VAL A 36 -29.69 21.73 -14.43
CA VAL A 36 -28.96 20.46 -14.54
C VAL A 36 -29.40 19.62 -13.35
N ALA A 37 -30.27 18.65 -13.62
CA ALA A 37 -30.63 17.63 -12.67
C ALA A 37 -29.36 16.94 -12.18
N VAL A 38 -29.22 16.87 -10.86
CA VAL A 38 -28.20 16.13 -10.15
C VAL A 38 -28.24 14.70 -10.67
N ALA A 39 -27.18 14.27 -11.37
CA ALA A 39 -27.00 12.85 -11.62
C ALA A 39 -27.05 12.14 -10.26
N PRO A 40 -27.81 11.04 -10.11
CA PRO A 40 -27.80 10.28 -8.87
C PRO A 40 -26.36 9.94 -8.49
N ALA A 41 -26.10 9.81 -7.18
CA ALA A 41 -24.82 9.30 -6.68
C ALA A 41 -24.38 8.13 -7.59
N PRO A 42 -23.09 8.08 -8.00
CA PRO A 42 -22.62 7.03 -8.89
C PRO A 42 -23.14 5.69 -8.37
N ALA A 43 -23.85 4.95 -9.22
CA ALA A 43 -24.39 3.65 -8.86
C ALA A 43 -23.27 2.85 -8.21
N ALA A 44 -23.56 2.19 -7.09
CA ALA A 44 -22.57 1.42 -6.34
C ALA A 44 -21.84 0.52 -7.34
N VAL A 45 -20.57 0.83 -7.62
CA VAL A 45 -19.67 -0.14 -8.22
C VAL A 45 -19.63 -1.25 -7.17
N PRO A 46 -20.02 -2.49 -7.51
CA PRO A 46 -19.85 -3.61 -6.59
C PRO A 46 -18.41 -3.57 -6.09
N ALA A 47 -18.15 -3.99 -4.83
CA ALA A 47 -16.78 -4.25 -4.37
C ALA A 47 -15.99 -4.89 -5.52
N ALA A 48 -14.80 -4.36 -5.83
CA ALA A 48 -14.08 -4.61 -7.07
C ALA A 48 -14.36 -6.03 -7.60
N ALA A 49 -15.09 -6.10 -8.73
CA ALA A 49 -15.49 -7.39 -9.27
C ALA A 49 -14.24 -8.26 -9.42
N GLY A 50 -14.31 -9.51 -8.96
CA GLY A 50 -13.15 -10.39 -8.93
C GLY A 50 -12.49 -10.48 -10.30
N LEU A 51 -11.16 -10.47 -10.32
CA LEU A 51 -10.38 -10.58 -11.56
C LEU A 51 -9.90 -12.01 -11.71
N SER A 52 -10.05 -12.56 -12.91
CA SER A 52 -9.73 -13.95 -13.19
C SER A 52 -8.59 -14.10 -14.18
N GLU A 53 -7.85 -15.19 -14.02
CA GLU A 53 -6.80 -15.65 -14.92
C GLU A 53 -6.99 -17.15 -15.23
N THR A 54 -6.58 -17.57 -16.42
CA THR A 54 -6.66 -18.96 -16.90
C THR A 54 -5.36 -19.44 -17.55
N GLY A 55 -4.43 -18.54 -17.88
CA GLY A 55 -3.16 -18.84 -18.52
C GLY A 55 -1.99 -18.72 -17.53
N ARG A 56 -0.99 -19.60 -17.71
CA ARG A 56 0.26 -19.61 -16.93
C ARG A 56 0.05 -19.66 -15.41
N LEU A 57 -1.00 -20.35 -14.94
CA LEU A 57 -1.36 -20.39 -13.51
C LEU A 57 -0.23 -20.91 -12.61
N ALA A 58 0.55 -21.89 -13.10
CA ALA A 58 1.72 -22.41 -12.36
C ALA A 58 2.88 -21.40 -12.25
N ASP A 59 2.92 -20.38 -13.13
CA ASP A 59 3.97 -19.36 -13.15
C ASP A 59 3.56 -18.10 -12.36
N ARG A 60 2.35 -18.05 -11.81
CA ARG A 60 1.78 -16.84 -11.19
C ARG A 60 1.59 -17.06 -9.69
N ARG A 61 2.14 -16.16 -8.87
CA ARG A 61 1.89 -16.17 -7.43
C ARG A 61 0.52 -15.60 -7.10
N PHE A 62 -0.08 -16.09 -6.04
CA PHE A 62 -1.15 -15.40 -5.33
C PHE A 62 -0.76 -15.15 -3.87
N VAL A 63 -1.39 -14.15 -3.25
CA VAL A 63 -1.28 -13.88 -1.83
C VAL A 63 -2.68 -13.72 -1.25
N VAL A 64 -2.96 -14.36 -0.11
CA VAL A 64 -4.16 -14.12 0.70
C VAL A 64 -3.74 -13.76 2.10
N THR A 65 -4.15 -12.59 2.58
CA THR A 65 -3.72 -12.08 3.88
C THR A 65 -4.87 -11.90 4.85
N GLY A 66 -4.58 -12.11 6.12
CA GLY A 66 -5.26 -11.52 7.25
C GLY A 66 -4.24 -10.81 8.12
N THR A 67 -4.70 -10.21 9.21
CA THR A 67 -3.80 -9.38 10.02
C THR A 67 -2.79 -10.18 10.86
N ARG A 68 -2.91 -11.50 10.98
CA ARG A 68 -2.00 -12.32 11.80
C ARG A 68 -1.63 -13.65 11.14
N LEU A 69 -2.00 -13.81 9.87
CA LEU A 69 -1.57 -14.91 9.03
C LEU A 69 -1.64 -14.46 7.56
N TYR A 70 -0.79 -15.02 6.71
CA TYR A 70 -0.94 -14.93 5.26
C TYR A 70 -0.58 -16.25 4.60
N GLU A 71 -1.04 -16.41 3.36
CA GLU A 71 -0.80 -17.55 2.48
C GLU A 71 -0.20 -17.02 1.17
N VAL A 72 0.86 -17.68 0.69
CA VAL A 72 1.50 -17.44 -0.60
C VAL A 72 1.62 -18.77 -1.35
N GLY A 73 1.11 -18.83 -2.57
CA GLY A 73 1.19 -20.02 -3.43
C GLY A 73 1.14 -19.65 -4.90
N ALA A 74 1.02 -20.65 -5.77
CA ALA A 74 0.80 -20.46 -7.21
C ALA A 74 -0.68 -20.57 -7.58
N GLU A 75 -1.11 -19.84 -8.60
CA GLU A 75 -2.51 -19.74 -9.04
C GLU A 75 -3.10 -21.07 -9.53
N ASP A 76 -2.26 -22.08 -9.80
CA ASP A 76 -2.68 -23.45 -10.13
C ASP A 76 -3.05 -24.32 -8.91
N GLY A 77 -2.84 -23.78 -7.70
CA GLY A 77 -3.08 -24.42 -6.41
C GLY A 77 -1.89 -25.16 -5.82
N THR A 78 -0.69 -25.00 -6.39
CA THR A 78 0.59 -25.52 -5.86
C THR A 78 1.32 -24.47 -5.01
N TYR A 79 2.42 -24.88 -4.36
CA TYR A 79 3.24 -24.03 -3.49
C TYR A 79 4.72 -24.15 -3.85
N PRO A 80 5.14 -23.65 -5.02
CA PRO A 80 6.54 -23.71 -5.42
C PRO A 80 7.41 -22.95 -4.41
N ALA A 81 8.65 -23.39 -4.24
CA ALA A 81 9.62 -22.70 -3.40
C ALA A 81 9.78 -21.25 -3.89
N THR A 82 9.64 -20.29 -2.97
CA THR A 82 9.44 -18.88 -3.30
C THR A 82 10.25 -17.97 -2.38
N GLY A 83 10.79 -16.88 -2.95
CA GLY A 83 11.45 -15.79 -2.23
C GLY A 83 12.91 -16.05 -1.89
N TRP A 84 13.60 -15.01 -1.41
CA TRP A 84 15.06 -14.98 -1.33
C TRP A 84 15.64 -14.65 0.04
N HIS A 85 14.89 -14.01 0.95
CA HIS A 85 15.41 -13.74 2.31
C HIS A 85 15.69 -15.03 3.06
N ILE A 86 14.69 -15.91 3.12
CA ILE A 86 14.90 -17.32 3.43
C ILE A 86 14.69 -18.05 2.11
N ARG A 87 15.79 -18.43 1.47
CA ARG A 87 15.80 -18.85 0.06
C ARG A 87 14.83 -20.00 -0.15
N GLY A 88 13.82 -19.81 -0.98
CA GLY A 88 12.79 -20.82 -1.29
C GLY A 88 11.70 -20.98 -0.23
N GLU A 89 11.84 -20.37 0.94
CA GLU A 89 10.98 -20.62 2.10
C GLU A 89 9.95 -19.51 2.36
N MET A 90 9.97 -18.39 1.64
CA MET A 90 9.05 -17.27 1.86
C MET A 90 7.61 -17.56 1.37
N GLY A 91 7.42 -18.66 0.64
CA GLY A 91 6.10 -19.20 0.26
C GLY A 91 5.35 -19.84 1.42
N GLY A 92 4.14 -20.34 1.14
CA GLY A 92 3.35 -21.12 2.10
C GLY A 92 2.56 -20.29 3.10
N PHE A 93 2.35 -20.82 4.30
CA PHE A 93 1.50 -20.26 5.34
C PHE A 93 2.35 -19.71 6.47
N TRP A 94 2.14 -18.43 6.77
CA TRP A 94 2.88 -17.71 7.77
C TRP A 94 1.95 -17.11 8.80
N THR A 95 2.19 -17.38 10.08
CA THR A 95 1.57 -16.64 11.18
C THR A 95 2.64 -15.90 11.96
N PRO A 96 2.90 -14.62 11.59
CA PRO A 96 4.01 -13.87 12.15
C PRO A 96 4.16 -14.00 13.69
N PRO A 97 5.36 -14.34 14.19
CA PRO A 97 6.63 -14.32 13.47
C PRO A 97 7.08 -15.64 12.81
N ILE A 98 6.25 -16.68 12.73
CA ILE A 98 6.69 -18.00 12.23
C ILE A 98 5.98 -18.41 10.94
N LYS A 99 6.69 -19.15 10.08
CA LYS A 99 6.11 -20.02 9.06
C LYS A 99 5.53 -21.26 9.74
N ILE A 100 4.49 -21.85 9.15
CA ILE A 100 3.85 -23.05 9.72
C ILE A 100 3.60 -24.17 8.71
N LEU A 101 3.63 -23.88 7.41
CA LEU A 101 3.33 -24.86 6.36
C LEU A 101 3.93 -24.39 5.04
N ASP A 102 4.53 -25.29 4.26
CA ASP A 102 4.87 -25.02 2.86
C ASP A 102 3.62 -24.99 1.99
N GLY A 103 2.72 -25.94 2.21
CA GLY A 103 1.56 -26.10 1.34
C GLY A 103 0.56 -27.13 1.81
N ILE A 104 -0.60 -27.09 1.15
CA ILE A 104 -1.71 -28.01 1.33
C ILE A 104 -2.36 -28.31 -0.02
N TRP A 105 -2.51 -29.60 -0.33
CA TRP A 105 -2.98 -30.06 -1.63
C TRP A 105 -4.15 -31.02 -1.50
N PHE A 106 -5.05 -30.98 -2.49
CA PHE A 106 -6.29 -31.73 -2.47
C PHE A 106 -6.37 -32.67 -3.66
N GLY A 107 -6.64 -33.95 -3.39
CA GLY A 107 -6.87 -34.97 -4.41
C GLY A 107 -8.27 -35.57 -4.30
N ALA A 108 -8.87 -35.97 -5.41
CA ALA A 108 -10.15 -36.64 -5.45
C ALA A 108 -10.01 -37.97 -6.18
N ASN A 109 -10.50 -39.06 -5.57
CA ASN A 109 -10.54 -40.39 -6.16
C ASN A 109 -9.19 -40.86 -6.74
N GLY A 110 -8.10 -40.57 -6.03
CA GLY A 110 -6.75 -41.01 -6.40
C GLY A 110 -5.96 -40.06 -7.33
N SER A 111 -6.53 -38.92 -7.74
CA SER A 111 -5.83 -37.92 -8.57
C SER A 111 -5.82 -36.54 -7.91
N TRP A 112 -4.70 -35.81 -8.06
CA TRP A 112 -4.61 -34.41 -7.62
C TRP A 112 -5.56 -33.51 -8.40
N LEU A 113 -6.23 -32.61 -7.69
CA LEU A 113 -7.04 -31.56 -8.28
C LEU A 113 -6.12 -30.47 -8.86
N ARG A 114 -6.47 -29.93 -10.02
CA ARG A 114 -5.68 -28.87 -10.71
C ARG A 114 -6.56 -27.69 -11.06
N ALA A 115 -6.11 -26.47 -10.80
CA ALA A 115 -6.88 -25.29 -11.18
C ALA A 115 -6.81 -25.06 -12.70
N GLY A 116 -7.97 -24.80 -13.31
CA GLY A 116 -8.08 -24.28 -14.68
C GLY A 116 -8.39 -22.79 -14.74
N ARG A 117 -8.73 -22.20 -13.60
CA ARG A 117 -9.03 -20.78 -13.46
C ARG A 117 -8.74 -20.33 -12.03
N PHE A 118 -8.05 -19.22 -11.91
CA PHE A 118 -7.87 -18.49 -10.66
C PHE A 118 -8.73 -17.22 -10.67
N THR A 119 -9.18 -16.76 -9.51
CA THR A 119 -9.85 -15.47 -9.35
C THR A 119 -9.45 -14.82 -8.04
N ALA A 120 -8.87 -13.63 -8.13
CA ALA A 120 -8.67 -12.75 -7.00
C ALA A 120 -9.98 -12.02 -6.67
N GLY A 121 -10.44 -12.16 -5.44
CA GLY A 121 -11.51 -11.37 -4.87
C GLY A 121 -10.97 -10.38 -3.83
N ALA A 122 -11.81 -9.47 -3.36
CA ALA A 122 -11.41 -8.55 -2.30
C ALA A 122 -11.24 -9.32 -0.97
N GLY A 123 -9.98 -9.57 -0.58
CA GLY A 123 -9.57 -10.28 0.64
C GLY A 123 -9.75 -11.80 0.64
N TYR A 124 -9.95 -12.43 -0.53
CA TYR A 124 -10.05 -13.89 -0.69
C TYR A 124 -9.67 -14.27 -2.13
N THR A 125 -9.35 -15.53 -2.38
CA THR A 125 -9.15 -16.07 -3.74
C THR A 125 -10.06 -17.26 -3.98
N THR A 126 -10.32 -17.57 -5.25
CA THR A 126 -11.00 -18.81 -5.64
C THR A 126 -10.29 -19.48 -6.80
N MET A 127 -10.31 -20.81 -6.82
CA MET A 127 -9.79 -21.62 -7.91
C MET A 127 -10.86 -22.60 -8.38
N ASP A 128 -11.11 -22.67 -9.69
CA ASP A 128 -11.94 -23.72 -10.27
C ASP A 128 -11.06 -24.92 -10.59
N LEU A 129 -11.16 -25.95 -9.75
CA LEU A 129 -10.35 -27.16 -9.82
C LEU A 129 -11.04 -28.25 -10.64
N THR A 130 -10.24 -29.01 -11.37
CA THR A 130 -10.67 -30.18 -12.13
C THR A 130 -10.05 -31.45 -11.56
N GLY A 131 -10.86 -32.51 -11.54
CA GLY A 131 -10.48 -33.84 -11.05
C GLY A 131 -10.96 -34.95 -12.00
N PRO A 132 -10.76 -36.23 -11.61
CA PRO A 132 -11.09 -37.37 -12.46
C PRO A 132 -12.60 -37.48 -12.70
N GLY A 133 -12.98 -38.07 -13.84
CA GLY A 133 -14.40 -38.28 -14.20
C GLY A 133 -15.18 -36.98 -14.47
N GLY A 134 -14.49 -35.87 -14.76
CA GLY A 134 -15.13 -34.57 -15.01
C GLY A 134 -15.59 -33.84 -13.74
N LEU A 135 -15.13 -34.27 -12.55
CA LEU A 135 -15.42 -33.59 -11.30
C LEU A 135 -14.85 -32.16 -11.32
N THR A 136 -15.71 -31.17 -11.07
CA THR A 136 -15.31 -29.77 -10.90
C THR A 136 -15.53 -29.35 -9.45
N VAL A 137 -14.49 -28.85 -8.79
CA VAL A 137 -14.55 -28.41 -7.38
C VAL A 137 -14.09 -26.96 -7.33
N GLN A 138 -14.86 -26.09 -6.69
CA GLN A 138 -14.39 -24.73 -6.44
C GLN A 138 -13.68 -24.67 -5.09
N ARG A 139 -12.43 -24.22 -5.09
CA ARG A 139 -11.64 -23.89 -3.90
C ARG A 139 -11.80 -22.41 -3.58
N VAL A 140 -11.94 -22.05 -2.31
CA VAL A 140 -11.90 -20.67 -1.81
C VAL A 140 -10.92 -20.58 -0.66
N ASP A 141 -10.01 -19.62 -0.73
CA ASP A 141 -9.00 -19.41 0.31
C ASP A 141 -9.26 -18.04 0.95
N VAL A 142 -9.29 -18.02 2.27
CA VAL A 142 -9.51 -16.80 3.05
C VAL A 142 -8.77 -16.87 4.38
N VAL A 143 -8.13 -15.75 4.73
CA VAL A 143 -7.51 -15.60 6.05
C VAL A 143 -8.30 -14.58 6.87
N PRO A 144 -9.02 -15.02 7.92
CA PRO A 144 -9.77 -14.13 8.81
C PRO A 144 -8.85 -13.19 9.59
N ASP A 145 -9.25 -11.93 9.70
CA ASP A 145 -8.50 -10.93 10.47
C ASP A 145 -8.46 -11.27 11.97
N GLY A 146 -7.35 -10.93 12.62
CA GLY A 146 -7.12 -11.15 14.05
C GLY A 146 -6.79 -12.60 14.44
N GLY A 147 -6.90 -13.54 13.51
CA GLY A 147 -6.66 -14.96 13.72
C GLY A 147 -5.35 -15.50 13.20
N ARG A 148 -4.87 -16.59 13.79
CA ARG A 148 -3.69 -17.33 13.32
C ARG A 148 -4.09 -18.61 12.55
N ALA A 149 -5.10 -18.49 11.68
CA ALA A 149 -5.58 -19.61 10.88
C ALA A 149 -6.04 -19.17 9.48
N ALA A 150 -5.67 -19.92 8.45
CA ALA A 150 -6.24 -19.86 7.11
C ALA A 150 -7.40 -20.83 6.97
N LEU A 151 -8.38 -20.50 6.13
CA LEU A 151 -9.52 -21.35 5.80
C LEU A 151 -9.55 -21.65 4.31
N ILE A 152 -9.70 -22.93 3.98
CA ILE A 152 -9.79 -23.42 2.61
C ILE A 152 -11.11 -24.18 2.46
N GLY A 153 -12.01 -23.67 1.62
CA GLY A 153 -13.32 -24.26 1.36
C GLY A 153 -13.35 -24.98 0.02
N LEU A 154 -13.67 -26.27 0.02
CA LEU A 154 -13.91 -27.05 -1.20
C LEU A 154 -15.40 -27.24 -1.44
N ARG A 155 -15.93 -26.58 -2.46
CA ARG A 155 -17.32 -26.68 -2.88
C ARG A 155 -17.47 -27.72 -3.99
N PHE A 156 -18.03 -28.86 -3.62
CA PHE A 156 -18.40 -29.94 -4.53
C PHE A 156 -19.77 -29.66 -5.20
N PRO A 157 -19.92 -30.04 -6.47
CA PRO A 157 -21.12 -29.76 -7.24
C PRO A 157 -22.26 -30.71 -6.82
N PRO A 158 -23.53 -30.33 -7.08
CA PRO A 158 -24.67 -31.22 -6.87
C PRO A 158 -24.49 -32.61 -7.47
N ARG A 159 -24.94 -33.63 -6.75
CA ARG A 159 -24.97 -35.03 -7.22
C ARG A 159 -23.57 -35.61 -7.57
N ALA A 160 -22.49 -35.09 -6.99
CA ALA A 160 -21.15 -35.66 -7.17
C ALA A 160 -20.96 -37.07 -6.54
N GLY A 161 -21.96 -37.58 -5.82
CA GLY A 161 -21.90 -38.91 -5.19
C GLY A 161 -20.98 -38.91 -3.97
N THR A 162 -20.28 -40.02 -3.75
CA THR A 162 -19.24 -40.12 -2.72
C THR A 162 -17.88 -39.87 -3.36
N VAL A 163 -17.15 -38.88 -2.85
CA VAL A 163 -15.79 -38.54 -3.28
C VAL A 163 -14.81 -38.97 -2.20
N ARG A 164 -13.82 -39.80 -2.54
CA ARG A 164 -12.67 -40.06 -1.67
C ARG A 164 -11.71 -38.88 -1.80
N LEU A 165 -11.75 -37.98 -0.83
CA LEU A 165 -10.92 -36.78 -0.76
C LEU A 165 -9.61 -37.11 -0.03
N THR A 166 -8.48 -36.77 -0.65
CA THR A 166 -7.14 -36.81 -0.06
C THR A 166 -6.70 -35.38 0.22
N VAL A 167 -6.11 -35.15 1.39
CA VAL A 167 -5.53 -33.86 1.80
C VAL A 167 -4.11 -34.12 2.25
N ASP A 168 -3.14 -33.66 1.47
CA ASP A 168 -1.74 -33.64 1.90
C ASP A 168 -1.40 -32.26 2.43
N ALA A 169 -0.63 -32.20 3.49
CA ALA A 169 -0.05 -30.98 4.03
C ALA A 169 1.41 -31.24 4.38
N HIS A 170 2.28 -30.28 4.06
CA HIS A 170 3.70 -30.35 4.37
C HIS A 170 4.08 -29.19 5.27
N SER A 171 4.55 -29.49 6.47
CA SER A 171 4.97 -28.48 7.42
C SER A 171 6.28 -27.86 7.05
N GLU A 172 6.44 -26.62 7.45
CA GLU A 172 7.76 -26.01 7.65
C GLU A 172 7.57 -24.99 8.77
N LEU A 173 7.96 -25.35 9.99
CA LEU A 173 7.91 -24.47 11.15
C LEU A 173 9.26 -23.80 11.36
N LEU A 174 9.40 -22.59 10.83
CA LEU A 174 10.61 -21.78 10.99
C LEU A 174 10.27 -20.34 11.40
N ALA A 175 11.22 -19.62 11.97
CA ALA A 175 11.07 -18.21 12.28
C ALA A 175 11.28 -17.33 11.03
N ALA A 176 10.67 -16.15 10.97
CA ALA A 176 10.89 -15.15 9.93
C ALA A 176 12.33 -14.60 9.91
N TYR A 177 13.07 -14.83 10.99
CA TYR A 177 14.47 -14.48 11.15
C TYR A 177 15.17 -15.53 12.07
N PRO A 178 16.46 -15.90 11.87
CA PRO A 178 17.44 -15.43 10.89
C PRO A 178 17.03 -15.62 9.42
N TRP A 179 17.77 -15.01 8.50
CA TRP A 179 17.65 -15.22 7.05
C TRP A 179 18.70 -16.23 6.59
N SER A 180 18.62 -16.70 5.34
CA SER A 180 19.61 -17.65 4.82
C SER A 180 21.03 -17.05 4.80
N GLY A 181 21.15 -15.74 4.53
CA GLY A 181 22.43 -15.03 4.41
C GLY A 181 23.04 -14.52 5.73
N THR A 182 22.37 -14.67 6.87
CA THR A 182 22.85 -14.12 8.15
C THR A 182 23.74 -15.10 8.93
N THR A 183 24.32 -14.64 10.04
CA THR A 183 25.18 -15.48 10.89
C THR A 183 24.72 -15.44 12.36
N PRO A 184 24.11 -16.52 12.90
CA PRO A 184 23.66 -17.73 12.20
C PRO A 184 22.61 -17.46 11.11
N GLY A 185 22.56 -18.36 10.13
CA GLY A 185 21.51 -18.41 9.12
C GLY A 185 20.46 -19.46 9.45
N GLN A 186 19.41 -19.56 8.63
CA GLN A 186 18.30 -20.49 8.88
C GLN A 186 18.73 -21.96 8.99
N GLY A 187 19.60 -22.43 8.11
CA GLY A 187 20.11 -23.80 8.19
C GLY A 187 20.82 -24.14 9.51
N ALA A 188 21.28 -23.14 10.28
CA ALA A 188 21.88 -23.37 11.60
C ALA A 188 20.84 -23.45 12.72
N VAL A 189 19.72 -22.73 12.61
CA VAL A 189 18.73 -22.62 13.70
C VAL A 189 17.46 -23.44 13.49
N ASN A 190 17.08 -23.72 12.24
CA ASN A 190 15.87 -24.45 11.92
C ASN A 190 15.98 -25.89 12.43
N LEU A 191 15.00 -26.38 13.17
CA LEU A 191 15.02 -27.75 13.72
C LEU A 191 14.11 -28.66 12.88
N PRO A 192 14.35 -29.99 12.86
CA PRO A 192 13.47 -30.89 12.13
C PRO A 192 12.05 -30.92 12.70
N ASP A 193 11.07 -30.76 11.81
CA ASP A 193 9.67 -30.87 12.16
C ASP A 193 9.29 -32.31 12.53
N THR A 194 8.39 -32.44 13.51
CA THR A 194 7.78 -33.72 13.87
C THR A 194 6.29 -33.72 13.54
N GLY A 195 5.84 -34.78 12.86
CA GLY A 195 4.45 -34.99 12.48
C GLY A 195 3.76 -36.02 13.39
N SER A 196 2.52 -35.74 13.77
CA SER A 196 1.67 -36.67 14.53
C SER A 196 0.19 -36.49 14.13
N PHE A 197 -0.66 -37.42 14.57
CA PHE A 197 -2.11 -37.37 14.36
C PHE A 197 -2.82 -37.41 15.71
N ASP A 198 -3.68 -36.43 15.99
CA ASP A 198 -4.33 -36.30 17.32
C ASP A 198 -5.69 -37.03 17.42
N GLY A 199 -5.99 -37.91 16.46
CA GLY A 199 -7.29 -38.55 16.32
C GLY A 199 -8.23 -37.80 15.38
N ARG A 200 -7.92 -36.56 15.00
CA ARG A 200 -8.73 -35.77 14.04
C ARG A 200 -7.92 -34.94 13.06
N ASN A 201 -6.81 -34.36 13.49
CA ASN A 201 -6.02 -33.39 12.75
C ASN A 201 -4.59 -33.88 12.60
N LEU A 202 -3.92 -33.43 11.54
CA LEU A 202 -2.47 -33.46 11.47
C LEU A 202 -1.93 -32.43 12.45
N VAL A 203 -0.89 -32.81 13.19
CA VAL A 203 -0.21 -31.97 14.18
C VAL A 203 1.27 -31.98 13.85
N PHE A 204 1.80 -30.80 13.51
CA PHE A 204 3.21 -30.58 13.26
C PHE A 204 3.81 -29.74 14.39
N ARG A 205 5.03 -30.08 14.79
CA ARG A 205 5.70 -29.49 15.95
C ARG A 205 7.18 -29.31 15.64
N ASP A 206 7.66 -28.11 15.91
CA ASP A 206 9.06 -27.83 16.15
C ASP A 206 9.20 -27.40 17.63
N ARG A 207 10.03 -28.14 18.38
CA ARG A 207 10.26 -27.88 19.80
C ARG A 207 11.67 -28.28 20.18
N GLY A 208 12.43 -27.33 20.68
CA GLY A 208 13.76 -27.59 21.18
C GLY A 208 14.55 -26.31 21.36
N ARG A 209 15.85 -26.46 21.63
CA ARG A 209 16.81 -25.38 21.56
C ARG A 209 17.67 -25.61 20.31
N PRO A 210 17.73 -24.65 19.38
CA PRO A 210 18.68 -24.71 18.28
C PRO A 210 20.12 -24.86 18.79
N PRO A 211 21.01 -25.57 18.07
CA PRO A 211 22.40 -25.79 18.48
C PRO A 211 23.28 -24.55 18.23
N VAL A 212 22.75 -23.36 18.50
CA VAL A 212 23.41 -22.07 18.31
C VAL A 212 23.29 -21.26 19.60
N ASP A 213 24.42 -20.73 20.05
CA ASP A 213 24.48 -19.92 21.27
C ASP A 213 23.61 -18.66 21.15
N GLY A 214 22.96 -18.29 22.25
CA GLY A 214 22.06 -17.13 22.28
C GLY A 214 20.65 -17.38 21.73
N VAL A 215 20.43 -18.44 20.95
CA VAL A 215 19.10 -18.77 20.43
C VAL A 215 18.26 -19.46 21.53
N PRO A 216 17.09 -18.89 21.91
CA PRO A 216 16.25 -19.44 22.96
C PRO A 216 15.58 -20.74 22.52
N PRO A 217 15.16 -21.60 23.47
CA PRO A 217 14.31 -22.72 23.11
C PRO A 217 12.93 -22.22 22.71
N HIS A 218 12.29 -22.95 21.80
CA HIS A 218 10.95 -22.66 21.31
C HIS A 218 10.03 -23.87 21.40
N ASP A 219 8.73 -23.58 21.26
CA ASP A 219 7.68 -24.58 21.17
C ASP A 219 6.63 -24.09 20.17
N TRP A 220 6.76 -24.49 18.92
CA TRP A 220 5.88 -24.09 17.83
C TRP A 220 4.93 -25.24 17.46
N ALA A 221 3.78 -24.88 16.91
CA ALA A 221 2.81 -25.87 16.45
C ALA A 221 2.03 -25.38 15.24
N ALA A 222 1.77 -26.32 14.34
CA ALA A 222 0.83 -26.15 13.24
C ALA A 222 -0.16 -27.32 13.25
N LEU A 223 -1.42 -27.05 12.88
CA LEU A 223 -2.44 -28.06 12.70
C LEU A 223 -3.14 -27.88 11.36
N VAL A 224 -3.41 -29.01 10.72
CA VAL A 224 -4.25 -29.08 9.52
C VAL A 224 -5.40 -30.03 9.77
N GLY A 225 -6.63 -29.56 9.58
CA GLY A 225 -7.80 -30.35 9.90
C GLY A 225 -9.11 -29.80 9.35
N SER A 226 -10.19 -30.53 9.63
CA SER A 226 -11.55 -30.21 9.21
C SER A 226 -12.55 -30.47 10.33
N ALA A 227 -13.76 -29.90 10.20
CA ALA A 227 -14.90 -30.31 11.02
C ALA A 227 -15.34 -31.77 10.75
N LEU A 228 -14.89 -32.38 9.65
CA LEU A 228 -15.12 -33.80 9.37
C LEU A 228 -14.25 -34.70 10.26
N THR A 229 -14.63 -35.98 10.33
CA THR A 229 -13.76 -37.03 10.88
C THR A 229 -13.04 -37.71 9.71
N PRO A 230 -11.71 -37.79 9.71
CA PRO A 230 -10.98 -38.47 8.65
C PRO A 230 -11.23 -39.98 8.69
N ALA A 231 -11.33 -40.60 7.51
CA ALA A 231 -11.42 -42.05 7.33
C ALA A 231 -10.04 -42.74 7.46
N GLY A 232 -8.94 -41.98 7.35
CA GLY A 232 -7.59 -42.49 7.50
C GLY A 232 -6.56 -41.36 7.50
N HIS A 233 -5.36 -41.66 7.97
CA HIS A 233 -4.22 -40.74 7.98
C HIS A 233 -2.92 -41.44 7.60
N ALA A 234 -1.91 -40.68 7.19
CA ALA A 234 -0.53 -41.11 7.07
C ALA A 234 0.42 -39.96 7.43
N LEU A 235 1.66 -40.28 7.77
CA LEU A 235 2.72 -39.32 8.10
C LEU A 235 3.98 -39.69 7.31
N GLY A 236 4.77 -38.69 6.92
CA GLY A 236 6.06 -38.90 6.29
C GLY A 236 6.52 -37.71 5.46
N PRO A 237 7.84 -37.45 5.38
CA PRO A 237 8.39 -36.29 4.69
C PRO A 237 8.10 -36.26 3.18
N GLY A 238 7.84 -37.42 2.55
CA GLY A 238 7.46 -37.49 1.14
C GLY A 238 6.01 -37.10 0.82
N LEU A 239 5.20 -36.74 1.82
CA LEU A 239 3.82 -36.29 1.60
C LEU A 239 3.81 -34.78 1.29
N ARG A 240 4.04 -34.45 0.02
CA ARG A 240 4.12 -33.07 -0.54
C ARG A 240 3.10 -32.83 -1.68
N GLY A 241 1.99 -33.57 -1.69
CA GLY A 241 0.98 -33.40 -2.73
C GLY A 241 1.51 -33.76 -4.14
N PRO A 242 1.32 -32.89 -5.16
CA PRO A 242 1.85 -33.09 -6.51
C PRO A 242 3.32 -32.65 -6.66
N GLN A 243 3.94 -32.07 -5.63
CA GLN A 243 5.29 -31.51 -5.71
C GLN A 243 6.38 -32.58 -5.49
N GLY A 244 7.56 -32.32 -6.07
CA GLY A 244 8.73 -33.19 -5.97
C GLY A 244 9.56 -32.94 -4.72
N ASP A 245 10.76 -33.54 -4.69
CA ASP A 245 11.77 -33.42 -3.64
C ASP A 245 12.99 -32.58 -4.08
N VAL A 246 12.83 -31.77 -5.13
CA VAL A 246 13.92 -30.96 -5.68
C VAL A 246 14.14 -29.71 -4.84
N VAL A 247 15.28 -29.66 -4.15
CA VAL A 247 15.73 -28.52 -3.35
C VAL A 247 16.30 -27.43 -4.25
N CYS A 248 15.93 -26.18 -3.97
CA CYS A 248 16.44 -25.01 -4.67
C CYS A 248 17.94 -24.77 -4.39
N GLY A 249 18.71 -24.52 -5.45
CA GLY A 249 20.14 -24.20 -5.39
C GLY A 249 20.48 -22.92 -6.14
N ASP A 250 21.76 -22.66 -6.33
CA ASP A 250 22.28 -21.63 -7.23
C ASP A 250 23.29 -22.27 -8.22
N PRO A 251 23.02 -22.26 -9.54
CA PRO A 251 21.83 -21.71 -10.21
C PRO A 251 20.55 -22.45 -9.84
N ALA A 252 19.41 -21.74 -9.89
CA ALA A 252 18.11 -22.34 -9.60
C ALA A 252 17.76 -23.44 -10.62
N PRO A 253 17.35 -24.64 -10.17
CA PRO A 253 16.77 -25.65 -11.06
C PRO A 253 15.51 -25.11 -11.77
N VAL A 254 15.16 -25.69 -12.93
CA VAL A 254 13.95 -25.32 -13.69
C VAL A 254 12.68 -25.45 -12.84
N VAL A 255 12.64 -26.46 -11.96
CA VAL A 255 11.60 -26.67 -10.96
C VAL A 255 12.31 -27.01 -9.65
N CYS A 256 12.00 -26.28 -8.58
CA CYS A 256 12.35 -26.64 -7.22
C CYS A 256 11.18 -26.35 -6.28
N ASP A 257 10.97 -27.25 -5.33
CA ASP A 257 9.77 -27.33 -4.50
C ASP A 257 10.08 -27.21 -3.00
N ASP A 258 11.36 -27.02 -2.65
CA ASP A 258 11.84 -26.86 -1.28
C ASP A 258 13.04 -25.91 -1.21
N GLY A 259 13.20 -25.15 -0.13
CA GLY A 259 14.41 -24.37 0.12
C GLY A 259 15.54 -25.23 0.71
N PRO A 260 16.81 -24.77 0.65
CA PRO A 260 17.94 -25.50 1.23
C PRO A 260 17.93 -25.53 2.76
N ASP A 261 17.15 -24.64 3.38
CA ASP A 261 17.03 -24.52 4.84
C ASP A 261 15.83 -25.29 5.42
N GLY A 262 14.92 -25.78 4.57
CA GLY A 262 13.71 -26.51 4.96
C GLY A 262 14.01 -27.82 5.67
N ARG A 263 13.24 -28.09 6.74
CA ARG A 263 13.33 -29.34 7.54
C ARG A 263 11.94 -29.90 7.87
N GLY A 264 10.99 -29.60 7.01
CA GLY A 264 9.60 -29.99 7.06
C GLY A 264 9.32 -31.48 7.09
N THR A 265 8.09 -31.82 7.45
CA THR A 265 7.55 -33.17 7.33
C THR A 265 6.12 -33.15 6.81
N GLY A 266 5.65 -34.28 6.29
CA GLY A 266 4.36 -34.37 5.63
C GLY A 266 3.32 -35.18 6.40
N GLY A 267 2.06 -34.90 6.12
CA GLY A 267 0.93 -35.65 6.61
C GLY A 267 -0.20 -35.72 5.58
N ARG A 268 -0.95 -36.83 5.62
CA ARG A 268 -2.12 -37.06 4.75
C ARG A 268 -3.34 -37.33 5.60
N LEU A 269 -4.46 -36.72 5.25
CA LEU A 269 -5.79 -37.10 5.73
C LEU A 269 -6.62 -37.59 4.55
N THR A 270 -7.46 -38.59 4.77
CA THR A 270 -8.43 -39.06 3.78
C THR A 270 -9.85 -38.96 4.33
N TYR A 271 -10.81 -38.59 3.49
CA TYR A 271 -12.21 -38.43 3.85
C TYR A 271 -13.10 -39.09 2.80
N ASP A 272 -14.19 -39.71 3.22
CA ASP A 272 -15.28 -40.12 2.34
C ASP A 272 -16.37 -39.03 2.38
N VAL A 273 -16.39 -38.17 1.36
CA VAL A 273 -17.30 -37.02 1.29
C VAL A 273 -18.53 -37.39 0.46
N THR A 274 -19.65 -37.67 1.13
CA THR A 274 -20.94 -37.82 0.46
C THR A 274 -21.52 -36.45 0.10
N VAL A 275 -21.82 -36.24 -1.18
CA VAL A 275 -22.33 -34.99 -1.75
C VAL A 275 -23.77 -35.19 -2.22
N GLY A 276 -24.70 -34.46 -1.60
CA GLY A 276 -26.13 -34.54 -1.89
C GLY A 276 -26.58 -33.77 -3.14
N GLY A 277 -27.91 -33.70 -3.33
CA GLY A 277 -28.53 -33.04 -4.48
C GLY A 277 -28.34 -31.51 -4.57
N SER A 278 -27.83 -30.86 -3.53
CA SER A 278 -27.55 -29.41 -3.48
C SER A 278 -26.05 -29.06 -3.53
N GLY A 279 -25.18 -30.07 -3.65
CA GLY A 279 -23.73 -29.91 -3.49
C GLY A 279 -23.33 -29.89 -2.01
N ARG A 280 -22.03 -29.71 -1.74
CA ARG A 280 -21.50 -29.68 -0.37
C ARG A 280 -20.23 -28.84 -0.33
N THR A 281 -20.09 -28.01 0.69
CA THR A 281 -18.80 -27.35 0.98
C THR A 281 -18.14 -28.06 2.17
N VAL A 282 -16.88 -28.42 2.01
CA VAL A 282 -16.04 -28.96 3.09
C VAL A 282 -14.96 -27.93 3.40
N TRP A 283 -14.82 -27.57 4.67
CA TRP A 283 -13.85 -26.59 5.12
C TRP A 283 -12.67 -27.26 5.80
N PHE A 284 -11.47 -26.81 5.44
CA PHE A 284 -10.21 -27.12 6.07
C PHE A 284 -9.64 -25.85 6.69
N ALA A 285 -8.86 -26.03 7.75
CA ALA A 285 -8.12 -24.94 8.38
C ALA A 285 -6.66 -25.33 8.53
N VAL A 286 -5.77 -24.38 8.25
CA VAL A 286 -4.35 -24.41 8.62
C VAL A 286 -4.19 -23.40 9.75
N ALA A 287 -3.88 -23.86 10.96
CA ALA A 287 -3.77 -23.00 12.14
C ALA A 287 -2.44 -23.20 12.83
N GLY A 288 -1.88 -22.15 13.43
CA GLY A 288 -0.58 -22.25 14.07
C GLY A 288 -0.40 -21.37 15.30
N SER A 289 0.69 -21.63 16.03
CA SER A 289 1.10 -20.80 17.16
C SER A 289 2.59 -20.90 17.44
N ASP A 290 3.17 -19.75 17.74
CA ASP A 290 4.49 -19.55 18.32
C ASP A 290 4.56 -19.88 19.84
N ARG A 291 3.46 -20.38 20.43
CA ARG A 291 3.29 -20.61 21.88
C ARG A 291 2.82 -22.03 22.21
N GLY A 292 3.11 -22.97 21.31
CA GLY A 292 2.87 -24.38 21.48
C GLY A 292 1.48 -24.84 21.03
N LEU A 293 1.21 -26.11 21.29
CA LEU A 293 0.10 -26.85 20.70
C LEU A 293 -1.29 -26.40 21.18
N ALA A 294 -1.44 -26.02 22.45
CA ALA A 294 -2.74 -25.68 23.01
C ALA A 294 -3.35 -24.40 22.37
N PRO A 295 -2.60 -23.28 22.23
CA PRO A 295 -3.08 -22.13 21.47
C PRO A 295 -3.35 -22.44 20.00
N ALA A 296 -2.52 -23.24 19.33
CA ALA A 296 -2.74 -23.62 17.94
C ALA A 296 -4.05 -24.43 17.75
N ARG A 297 -4.37 -25.34 18.69
CA ARG A 297 -5.66 -26.05 18.72
C ARG A 297 -6.85 -25.11 18.93
N ALA A 298 -6.69 -24.09 19.79
CA ALA A 298 -7.73 -23.10 20.01
C ALA A 298 -8.00 -22.26 18.74
N GLU A 299 -6.96 -21.88 18.01
CA GLU A 299 -7.07 -21.19 16.72
C GLU A 299 -7.76 -22.05 15.66
N LEU A 300 -7.39 -23.34 15.55
CA LEU A 300 -8.04 -24.29 14.65
C LEU A 300 -9.54 -24.44 14.96
N ALA A 301 -9.88 -24.66 16.23
CA ALA A 301 -11.27 -24.81 16.68
C ALA A 301 -12.10 -23.55 16.43
N ARG A 302 -11.52 -22.37 16.69
CA ARG A 302 -12.15 -21.07 16.44
C ARG A 302 -12.41 -20.85 14.95
N ALA A 303 -11.43 -21.14 14.10
CA ALA A 303 -11.55 -20.97 12.65
C ALA A 303 -12.62 -21.91 12.04
N LEU A 304 -12.67 -23.17 12.49
CA LEU A 304 -13.62 -24.17 11.99
C LEU A 304 -15.03 -24.06 12.60
N HIS A 305 -15.25 -23.17 13.57
CA HIS A 305 -16.58 -23.00 14.20
C HIS A 305 -17.62 -22.46 13.20
N ASP A 306 -17.28 -21.42 12.45
CA ASP A 306 -18.13 -20.83 11.40
C ASP A 306 -17.28 -20.27 10.24
N PRO A 307 -16.69 -21.14 9.42
CA PRO A 307 -15.79 -20.72 8.34
C PRO A 307 -16.51 -19.95 7.23
N ALA A 308 -17.78 -20.26 6.96
CA ALA A 308 -18.59 -19.53 6.00
C ALA A 308 -18.90 -18.10 6.50
N GLY A 309 -19.21 -17.96 7.80
CA GLY A 309 -19.34 -16.65 8.46
C GLY A 309 -18.03 -15.86 8.44
N ALA A 310 -16.88 -16.51 8.63
CA ALA A 310 -15.57 -15.86 8.54
C ALA A 310 -15.30 -15.31 7.13
N LEU A 311 -15.58 -16.07 6.07
CA LEU A 311 -15.53 -15.58 4.69
C LEU A 311 -16.50 -14.40 4.47
N ALA A 312 -17.73 -14.51 4.97
CA ALA A 312 -18.71 -13.42 4.85
C ALA A 312 -18.26 -12.15 5.58
N ALA A 313 -17.65 -12.29 6.77
CA ALA A 313 -17.10 -11.18 7.55
C ALA A 313 -15.93 -10.50 6.82
N LYS A 314 -15.00 -11.27 6.24
CA LYS A 314 -13.91 -10.74 5.42
C LYS A 314 -14.45 -9.93 4.24
N ARG A 315 -15.40 -10.51 3.49
CA ARG A 315 -16.05 -9.82 2.36
C ARG A 315 -16.79 -8.55 2.80
N ALA A 316 -17.45 -8.56 3.95
CA ALA A 316 -18.13 -7.39 4.51
C ALA A 316 -17.12 -6.28 4.90
N ALA A 317 -15.99 -6.65 5.50
CA ALA A 317 -14.91 -5.72 5.83
C ALA A 317 -14.30 -5.09 4.55
N ARG A 318 -14.07 -5.89 3.51
CA ARG A 318 -13.55 -5.42 2.22
C ARG A 318 -14.56 -4.57 1.44
N ALA A 319 -15.85 -4.91 1.55
CA ALA A 319 -16.92 -4.04 1.06
C ALA A 319 -16.99 -2.71 1.82
N ALA A 320 -16.64 -2.67 3.11
CA ALA A 320 -16.52 -1.42 3.87
C ALA A 320 -15.38 -0.55 3.36
N VAL A 321 -14.21 -1.14 3.10
CA VAL A 321 -13.09 -0.45 2.45
C VAL A 321 -13.50 0.12 1.09
N ALA A 322 -14.25 -0.64 0.28
CA ALA A 322 -14.70 -0.19 -1.04
C ALA A 322 -15.72 0.97 -0.99
N ARG A 323 -16.41 1.18 0.14
CA ARG A 323 -17.34 2.31 0.27
C ARG A 323 -16.61 3.65 0.30
N HIS A 324 -15.43 3.72 0.90
CA HIS A 324 -14.71 4.98 1.02
C HIS A 324 -14.01 5.36 -0.29
N SER A 325 -13.96 6.67 -0.58
CA SER A 325 -13.26 7.24 -1.73
C SER A 325 -13.59 6.55 -3.06
N ARG A 326 -14.88 6.39 -3.36
CA ARG A 326 -15.33 5.88 -4.68
C ARG A 326 -15.24 6.98 -5.71
N VAL A 327 -14.76 6.67 -6.92
CA VAL A 327 -14.55 7.68 -7.96
C VAL A 327 -15.28 7.35 -9.27
N ASP A 328 -15.75 8.38 -9.97
CA ASP A 328 -16.25 8.30 -11.36
C ASP A 328 -15.33 9.13 -12.26
N LEU A 329 -14.46 8.42 -13.00
CA LEU A 329 -13.49 8.98 -13.93
C LEU A 329 -13.83 8.49 -15.35
N PRO A 330 -14.86 9.04 -16.02
CA PRO A 330 -15.26 8.59 -17.34
C PRO A 330 -14.16 8.73 -18.41
N GLY A 331 -13.24 9.69 -18.24
CA GLY A 331 -12.07 9.85 -19.10
C GLY A 331 -10.91 8.88 -18.80
N ASP A 332 -10.96 8.15 -17.68
CA ASP A 332 -9.92 7.20 -17.29
C ASP A 332 -10.48 6.02 -16.46
N ARG A 333 -11.14 5.09 -17.15
CA ARG A 333 -11.74 3.90 -16.51
C ARG A 333 -10.70 2.94 -15.95
N LEU A 334 -9.49 2.92 -16.51
CA LEU A 334 -8.41 2.09 -16.00
C LEU A 334 -7.96 2.60 -14.63
N LEU A 335 -7.68 3.91 -14.52
CA LEU A 335 -7.32 4.54 -13.25
C LEU A 335 -8.44 4.42 -12.20
N GLN A 336 -9.70 4.60 -12.59
CA GLN A 336 -10.84 4.39 -11.68
C GLN A 336 -10.86 2.98 -11.09
N ARG A 337 -10.62 1.94 -11.91
CA ARG A 337 -10.56 0.56 -11.41
C ARG A 337 -9.35 0.34 -10.51
N SER A 338 -8.22 0.99 -10.82
CA SER A 338 -7.01 0.88 -10.02
C SER A 338 -7.18 1.53 -8.64
N VAL A 339 -7.91 2.66 -8.54
CA VAL A 339 -8.32 3.24 -7.25
C VAL A 339 -9.05 2.20 -6.38
N GLU A 340 -9.98 1.43 -6.95
CA GLU A 340 -10.70 0.40 -6.20
C GLU A 340 -9.80 -0.74 -5.72
N TRP A 341 -8.89 -1.22 -6.57
CA TRP A 341 -7.97 -2.31 -6.22
C TRP A 341 -6.86 -1.86 -5.28
N SER A 342 -6.27 -0.68 -5.46
CA SER A 342 -5.28 -0.10 -4.54
C SER A 342 -5.83 0.04 -3.12
N LYS A 343 -7.11 0.39 -2.94
CA LYS A 343 -7.74 0.37 -1.60
C LYS A 343 -7.74 -1.03 -0.99
N GLN A 344 -8.00 -2.08 -1.78
CA GLN A 344 -7.96 -3.46 -1.28
C GLN A 344 -6.53 -3.91 -0.96
N ASN A 345 -5.57 -3.60 -1.84
CA ASN A 345 -4.15 -3.91 -1.64
C ASN A 345 -3.64 -3.33 -0.30
N LEU A 346 -3.92 -2.06 0.00
CA LEU A 346 -3.58 -1.45 1.30
C LEU A 346 -4.19 -2.19 2.49
N ALA A 347 -5.43 -2.66 2.33
CA ALA A 347 -6.14 -3.37 3.39
C ALA A 347 -5.66 -4.83 3.54
N ASP A 348 -5.09 -5.41 2.49
CA ASP A 348 -4.41 -6.71 2.48
C ASP A 348 -2.99 -6.59 3.06
N SER A 349 -2.37 -5.42 3.02
CA SER A 349 -1.02 -5.21 3.55
C SER A 349 -0.93 -5.06 5.08
N VAL A 350 -2.05 -5.06 5.82
CA VAL A 350 -2.00 -4.82 7.27
C VAL A 350 -1.66 -6.08 8.06
N GLN A 351 -0.58 -6.04 8.85
CA GLN A 351 -0.08 -7.14 9.68
C GLN A 351 -0.05 -6.78 11.17
N GLU A 352 0.07 -7.79 12.03
CA GLU A 352 0.15 -7.67 13.49
C GLU A 352 0.96 -8.83 14.08
N SER A 353 1.85 -8.48 15.00
CA SER A 353 2.58 -9.40 15.88
C SER A 353 2.46 -8.95 17.34
N ARG A 354 2.70 -9.87 18.27
CA ARG A 354 2.55 -9.60 19.70
C ARG A 354 3.74 -10.11 20.47
N HIS A 355 4.14 -9.35 21.49
CA HIS A 355 5.29 -9.62 22.36
C HIS A 355 6.58 -9.77 21.57
N LEU A 356 6.82 -8.80 20.69
CA LEU A 356 8.04 -8.73 19.88
C LEU A 356 9.20 -8.51 20.84
N ARG A 357 10.25 -9.32 20.70
CA ARG A 357 11.46 -9.21 21.50
C ARG A 357 12.40 -8.33 20.70
N VAL A 358 12.55 -7.08 21.13
CA VAL A 358 13.22 -6.07 20.33
C VAL A 358 14.72 -6.12 20.56
N PHE A 359 15.51 -6.33 19.52
CA PHE A 359 16.98 -6.33 19.60
C PHE A 359 17.62 -5.83 18.30
N ALA A 360 18.80 -5.20 18.42
CA ALA A 360 19.63 -4.80 17.29
C ALA A 360 20.45 -5.98 16.81
N SER A 361 20.33 -6.35 15.53
CA SER A 361 21.05 -7.52 15.01
C SER A 361 22.33 -7.21 14.27
N ASP A 362 22.70 -5.94 14.12
CA ASP A 362 23.87 -5.51 13.37
C ASP A 362 23.87 -6.11 11.96
N GLN A 363 22.81 -5.80 11.19
CA GLN A 363 22.56 -6.33 9.84
C GLN A 363 22.62 -7.86 9.77
N GLY A 364 22.17 -8.50 10.85
CA GLY A 364 22.10 -9.94 11.00
C GLY A 364 23.42 -10.65 11.30
N THR A 365 24.41 -9.93 11.82
CA THR A 365 25.67 -10.52 12.30
C THR A 365 25.71 -10.76 13.81
N ALA A 366 24.71 -10.26 14.55
CA ALA A 366 24.62 -10.37 16.00
C ALA A 366 23.21 -10.77 16.49
N HIS A 367 23.17 -11.51 17.61
CA HIS A 367 21.94 -11.90 18.31
C HIS A 367 22.04 -11.59 19.81
N PRO A 368 22.08 -10.31 20.21
CA PRO A 368 22.15 -9.93 21.61
C PRO A 368 20.84 -10.24 22.36
N PRO A 369 20.86 -10.22 23.70
CA PRO A 369 19.64 -10.22 24.49
C PRO A 369 18.69 -9.07 24.08
N PRO A 370 17.36 -9.25 24.14
CA PRO A 370 16.41 -8.20 23.84
C PRO A 370 16.62 -6.95 24.69
N ALA A 371 16.65 -5.79 24.03
CA ALA A 371 16.65 -4.48 24.65
C ALA A 371 15.30 -4.16 25.30
N GLY A 372 14.21 -4.75 24.79
CA GLY A 372 12.87 -4.58 25.34
C GLY A 372 11.86 -5.54 24.73
N VAL A 373 10.61 -5.41 25.16
CA VAL A 373 9.47 -6.15 24.60
C VAL A 373 8.38 -5.18 24.19
N LEU A 374 7.90 -5.30 22.96
CA LEU A 374 6.73 -4.58 22.47
C LEU A 374 5.52 -5.53 22.48
N ASP A 375 4.56 -5.25 23.35
CA ASP A 375 3.39 -6.13 23.55
C ASP A 375 2.56 -6.35 22.28
N ARG A 376 2.45 -5.33 21.43
CA ARG A 376 1.73 -5.40 20.16
C ARG A 376 2.37 -4.44 19.15
N ALA A 377 2.73 -5.00 18.00
CA ALA A 377 3.09 -4.24 16.81
C ALA A 377 2.01 -4.45 15.75
N ARG A 378 1.55 -3.39 15.12
CA ARG A 378 0.61 -3.45 14.00
C ARG A 378 1.04 -2.45 12.94
N TRP A 379 1.23 -2.93 11.72
CA TRP A 379 1.85 -2.16 10.66
C TRP A 379 1.23 -2.46 9.30
N ILE A 380 1.54 -1.62 8.32
CA ILE A 380 1.39 -1.96 6.91
C ILE A 380 2.71 -2.59 6.48
N GLY A 381 2.68 -3.85 6.06
CA GLY A 381 3.85 -4.56 5.52
C GLY A 381 4.26 -3.96 4.17
N ALA A 382 5.56 -3.95 3.91
CA ALA A 382 6.12 -3.41 2.67
C ALA A 382 5.62 -4.22 1.45
N GLY A 383 5.86 -5.55 1.46
CA GLY A 383 5.53 -6.43 0.34
C GLY A 383 5.47 -7.92 0.63
N TRP A 384 4.87 -8.68 -0.29
CA TRP A 384 4.83 -10.14 -0.22
C TRP A 384 5.48 -10.78 -1.44
N PRO A 385 6.23 -11.88 -1.25
CA PRO A 385 6.44 -12.58 0.03
C PRO A 385 7.66 -12.08 0.82
N ASP A 386 8.49 -11.24 0.22
CA ASP A 386 9.84 -11.00 0.73
C ASP A 386 9.92 -9.92 1.81
N TYR A 387 8.98 -8.96 1.89
CA TYR A 387 9.05 -7.86 2.87
C TYR A 387 7.77 -7.68 3.71
N PRO A 388 7.20 -8.73 4.34
CA PRO A 388 5.93 -8.64 5.06
C PRO A 388 6.03 -7.84 6.37
N TRP A 389 7.20 -7.28 6.68
CA TRP A 389 7.57 -6.68 7.95
C TRP A 389 7.59 -5.15 7.93
N ILE A 390 8.16 -4.55 8.98
CA ILE A 390 8.02 -3.14 9.28
C ILE A 390 9.17 -2.38 8.62
N PHE A 391 8.84 -1.53 7.66
CA PHE A 391 9.76 -0.57 7.05
C PHE A 391 9.27 0.85 7.28
N ALA A 392 10.17 1.74 7.69
CA ALA A 392 9.81 3.15 7.87
C ALA A 392 9.58 3.84 6.52
N THR A 393 10.56 3.81 5.62
CA THR A 393 10.45 4.42 4.28
C THR A 393 9.16 4.04 3.53
N ASP A 394 8.84 2.74 3.46
CA ASP A 394 7.67 2.20 2.78
C ASP A 394 6.36 2.69 3.39
N GLY A 395 6.29 2.67 4.72
CA GLY A 395 5.13 3.09 5.47
C GLY A 395 4.81 4.57 5.26
N GLU A 396 5.84 5.40 5.07
CA GLU A 396 5.69 6.83 4.87
C GLU A 396 5.10 7.19 3.51
N TYR A 397 5.55 6.58 2.41
CA TYR A 397 4.90 6.76 1.11
C TYR A 397 3.50 6.14 1.08
N THR A 398 3.35 4.96 1.68
CA THR A 398 2.06 4.29 1.81
C THR A 398 1.04 5.13 2.59
N ALA A 399 1.47 5.97 3.54
CA ALA A 399 0.59 6.80 4.34
C ALA A 399 -0.30 7.75 3.52
N PHE A 400 0.24 8.33 2.45
CA PHE A 400 -0.52 9.19 1.53
C PHE A 400 -1.66 8.43 0.87
N ALA A 401 -1.39 7.21 0.41
CA ALA A 401 -2.39 6.32 -0.14
C ALA A 401 -3.44 5.94 0.92
N ALA A 402 -3.00 5.59 2.14
CA ALA A 402 -3.86 5.19 3.24
C ALA A 402 -4.85 6.28 3.66
N VAL A 403 -4.39 7.55 3.80
CA VAL A 403 -5.31 8.65 4.15
C VAL A 403 -6.28 8.96 3.00
N ALA A 404 -5.82 8.93 1.74
CA ALA A 404 -6.68 9.12 0.58
C ALA A 404 -7.74 8.01 0.43
N ALA A 405 -7.41 6.78 0.86
CA ALA A 405 -8.33 5.65 0.91
C ALA A 405 -9.28 5.65 2.13
N GLY A 406 -9.08 6.54 3.11
CA GLY A 406 -9.81 6.55 4.38
C GLY A 406 -9.38 5.47 5.38
N GLN A 407 -8.19 4.88 5.23
CA GLN A 407 -7.66 3.80 6.08
C GLN A 407 -6.76 4.33 7.21
N PHE A 408 -7.27 5.28 8.01
CA PHE A 408 -6.47 6.00 9.01
C PHE A 408 -5.88 5.12 10.13
N ALA A 409 -6.58 4.06 10.53
CA ALA A 409 -6.15 3.24 11.67
C ALA A 409 -4.83 2.52 11.39
N ALA A 410 -4.65 1.95 10.19
CA ALA A 410 -3.46 1.19 9.85
C ALA A 410 -2.19 2.07 9.86
N VAL A 411 -2.26 3.29 9.31
CA VAL A 411 -1.13 4.22 9.33
C VAL A 411 -0.84 4.76 10.73
N LYS A 412 -1.87 5.02 11.55
CA LYS A 412 -1.66 5.42 12.97
C LYS A 412 -0.95 4.34 13.77
N ASP A 413 -1.36 3.09 13.59
CA ASP A 413 -0.75 1.94 14.26
C ASP A 413 0.69 1.71 13.78
N HIS A 414 0.96 1.87 12.48
CA HIS A 414 2.31 1.78 11.92
C HIS A 414 3.25 2.83 12.53
N LEU A 415 2.84 4.10 12.59
CA LEU A 415 3.67 5.17 13.17
C LEU A 415 3.96 4.99 14.67
N ARG A 416 2.98 4.49 15.43
CA ARG A 416 3.19 4.13 16.84
C ARG A 416 4.16 2.98 16.99
N THR A 417 4.02 1.94 16.15
CA THR A 417 4.93 0.80 16.11
C THR A 417 6.37 1.26 15.83
N LEU A 418 6.58 2.11 14.83
CA LEU A 418 7.90 2.69 14.54
C LEU A 418 8.46 3.47 15.73
N ARG A 419 7.68 4.41 16.30
CA ARG A 419 8.10 5.16 17.49
C ARG A 419 8.52 4.21 18.62
N ASP A 420 7.68 3.23 18.96
CA ASP A 420 7.90 2.36 20.11
C ASP A 420 9.14 1.47 19.92
N LEU A 421 9.37 0.96 18.71
CA LEU A 421 10.58 0.22 18.36
C LEU A 421 11.82 1.11 18.47
N SER A 422 11.77 2.31 17.89
CA SER A 422 12.85 3.30 17.95
C SER A 422 13.18 3.73 19.37
N GLU A 423 12.19 3.95 20.23
CA GLU A 423 12.42 4.29 21.64
C GLU A 423 13.18 3.18 22.37
N ILE A 424 12.83 1.92 22.10
CA ILE A 424 13.48 0.76 22.73
C ILE A 424 14.95 0.63 22.32
N VAL A 425 15.28 0.76 21.03
CA VAL A 425 16.66 0.52 20.55
C VAL A 425 17.54 1.76 20.49
N ASN A 426 16.97 2.94 20.32
CA ASN A 426 17.71 4.19 20.15
C ASN A 426 17.66 5.12 21.37
N GLY A 427 17.19 4.63 22.52
CA GLY A 427 17.31 5.33 23.81
C GLY A 427 16.70 6.72 23.83
N GLY A 428 15.58 6.92 23.11
CA GLY A 428 14.90 8.20 23.02
C GLY A 428 15.62 9.27 22.20
N SER A 429 16.57 8.94 21.34
CA SER A 429 17.27 9.91 20.48
C SER A 429 16.35 10.65 19.50
N GLY A 430 15.24 10.02 19.10
CA GLY A 430 14.37 10.47 18.01
C GLY A 430 14.73 9.87 16.65
N LYS A 431 15.83 9.10 16.53
CA LYS A 431 16.16 8.36 15.30
C LYS A 431 15.15 7.25 15.03
N VAL A 432 14.61 7.22 13.82
CA VAL A 432 13.68 6.20 13.34
C VAL A 432 14.45 4.94 12.89
N VAL A 433 13.90 3.75 13.19
CA VAL A 433 14.45 2.47 12.71
C VAL A 433 14.06 2.25 11.25
N HIS A 434 14.92 1.59 10.48
CA HIS A 434 14.71 1.39 9.04
C HIS A 434 13.90 0.13 8.77
N GLU A 435 14.38 -1.01 9.27
CA GLU A 435 13.85 -2.33 8.95
C GLU A 435 13.76 -3.19 10.21
N VAL A 436 12.54 -3.67 10.50
CA VAL A 436 12.26 -4.51 11.66
C VAL A 436 11.39 -5.69 11.29
N THR A 437 11.88 -6.90 11.54
CA THR A 437 11.17 -8.16 11.28
C THR A 437 10.02 -8.40 12.27
N PRO A 438 9.08 -9.33 11.98
CA PRO A 438 7.90 -9.51 12.82
C PRO A 438 8.16 -10.12 14.21
N ASP A 439 9.36 -10.67 14.47
CA ASP A 439 9.79 -11.14 15.79
C ASP A 439 10.42 -10.03 16.66
N GLY A 440 10.72 -8.86 16.08
CA GLY A 440 11.27 -7.69 16.77
C GLY A 440 12.75 -7.42 16.50
N GLN A 441 13.38 -8.17 15.60
CA GLN A 441 14.76 -7.90 15.22
C GLN A 441 14.83 -6.61 14.40
N VAL A 442 15.58 -5.63 14.89
CA VAL A 442 15.94 -4.41 14.17
C VAL A 442 17.18 -4.72 13.33
N TYR A 443 16.95 -4.97 12.04
CA TYR A 443 18.00 -5.30 11.08
C TYR A 443 18.90 -4.10 10.82
N TYR A 444 18.29 -2.92 10.67
CA TYR A 444 18.98 -1.67 10.38
C TYR A 444 18.26 -0.45 10.98
N GLY A 445 19.02 0.61 11.28
CA GLY A 445 18.49 1.90 11.77
C GLY A 445 18.69 2.15 13.26
N THR A 446 19.67 1.51 13.88
CA THR A 446 20.09 1.83 15.26
C THR A 446 21.00 3.07 15.29
N LEU A 447 21.39 3.55 16.49
CA LEU A 447 22.39 4.62 16.63
C LEU A 447 23.80 4.24 16.16
N ALA A 448 24.12 2.94 16.11
CA ALA A 448 25.42 2.46 15.62
C ALA A 448 25.46 2.41 14.08
N ASP A 449 24.28 2.27 13.46
CA ASP A 449 24.14 2.32 12.01
C ASP A 449 24.15 3.77 11.53
N PRO A 450 24.63 4.06 10.30
CA PRO A 450 24.28 5.30 9.64
C PRO A 450 22.76 5.46 9.58
N GLY A 451 22.04 4.37 9.27
CA GLY A 451 20.59 4.37 9.10
C GLY A 451 20.16 5.26 7.92
N ASN A 452 18.87 5.23 7.61
CA ASN A 452 18.30 6.09 6.58
C ASN A 452 17.80 7.41 7.24
N THR A 453 18.51 8.50 6.95
CA THR A 453 18.21 9.83 7.52
C THR A 453 16.85 10.34 7.03
N ASP A 454 16.43 9.94 5.82
CA ASP A 454 15.16 10.36 5.22
C ASP A 454 13.95 9.97 6.08
N GLU A 455 13.97 8.78 6.68
CA GLU A 455 12.90 8.27 7.55
C GLU A 455 12.72 9.15 8.80
N THR A 456 13.84 9.56 9.39
CA THR A 456 13.80 10.41 10.58
C THR A 456 13.24 11.80 10.25
N VAL A 457 13.51 12.35 9.06
CA VAL A 457 12.98 13.67 8.66
C VAL A 457 11.55 13.59 8.10
N LYS A 458 11.13 12.45 7.57
CA LYS A 458 9.77 12.23 7.06
C LYS A 458 8.77 11.89 8.15
N PHE A 459 9.17 11.20 9.23
CA PHE A 459 8.28 10.86 10.35
C PHE A 459 7.34 11.99 10.80
N PRO A 460 7.81 13.21 11.16
CA PRO A 460 6.92 14.31 11.54
C PRO A 460 5.97 14.74 10.42
N SER A 461 6.38 14.61 9.15
CA SER A 461 5.53 14.91 7.99
C SER A 461 4.35 13.96 7.91
N VAL A 462 4.57 12.66 8.17
CA VAL A 462 3.49 11.66 8.15
C VAL A 462 2.56 11.80 9.36
N VAL A 463 3.09 12.13 10.55
CA VAL A 463 2.26 12.51 11.70
C VAL A 463 1.36 13.70 11.35
N ALA A 464 1.94 14.74 10.75
CA ALA A 464 1.20 15.92 10.33
C ALA A 464 0.17 15.61 9.23
N LEU A 465 0.49 14.75 8.27
CA LEU A 465 -0.43 14.27 7.24
C LEU A 465 -1.68 13.63 7.86
N VAL A 466 -1.49 12.63 8.74
CA VAL A 466 -2.61 11.95 9.40
C VAL A 466 -3.39 12.93 10.27
N TRP A 467 -2.72 13.82 11.00
CA TRP A 467 -3.38 14.87 11.80
C TRP A 467 -4.24 15.82 10.95
N ARG A 468 -3.76 16.24 9.78
CA ARG A 468 -4.52 17.09 8.83
C ARG A 468 -5.77 16.40 8.31
N TRP A 469 -5.66 15.12 7.96
CA TRP A 469 -6.77 14.33 7.43
C TRP A 469 -7.78 13.93 8.50
N THR A 470 -7.36 13.76 9.76
CA THR A 470 -8.21 13.25 10.83
C THR A 470 -8.69 14.30 11.82
N GLY A 471 -7.98 15.42 11.96
CA GLY A 471 -8.19 16.39 13.03
C GLY A 471 -7.84 15.85 14.43
N ASP A 472 -7.21 14.68 14.52
CA ASP A 472 -6.96 13.99 15.78
C ASP A 472 -5.77 14.62 16.53
N ASN A 473 -6.09 15.59 17.37
CA ASN A 473 -5.12 16.27 18.23
C ASN A 473 -4.47 15.33 19.25
N ALA A 474 -5.14 14.26 19.68
CA ALA A 474 -4.59 13.29 20.62
C ALA A 474 -3.52 12.44 19.94
N PHE A 475 -3.77 11.99 18.70
CA PHE A 475 -2.76 11.31 17.89
C PHE A 475 -1.53 12.19 17.63
N ARG A 476 -1.75 13.47 17.28
CA ARG A 476 -0.64 14.43 17.16
C ARG A 476 0.13 14.54 18.48
N ASP A 477 -0.53 14.70 19.63
CA ASP A 477 0.13 14.83 20.93
C ASP A 477 0.93 13.57 21.32
N ASP A 478 0.39 12.39 21.04
CA ASP A 478 1.01 11.08 21.29
C ASP A 478 2.36 10.90 20.58
N LEU A 479 2.54 11.50 19.39
CA LEU A 479 3.76 11.40 18.59
C LEU A 479 4.57 12.70 18.52
N TYR A 480 4.10 13.78 19.15
CA TYR A 480 4.69 15.11 19.00
C TYR A 480 6.12 15.18 19.55
N ASP A 481 6.31 14.65 20.75
CA ASP A 481 7.59 14.73 21.45
C ASP A 481 8.70 13.96 20.70
N PHE A 482 8.38 12.77 20.21
CA PHE A 482 9.26 12.01 19.31
C PHE A 482 9.51 12.78 18.00
N SER A 483 8.49 13.40 17.40
CA SER A 483 8.62 14.22 16.18
C SER A 483 9.56 15.42 16.37
N VAL A 484 9.56 16.05 17.56
CA VAL A 484 10.52 17.11 17.90
C VAL A 484 11.93 16.55 17.92
N ARG A 485 12.15 15.44 18.64
CA ARG A 485 13.47 14.81 18.75
C ARG A 485 13.99 14.32 17.42
N ALA A 486 13.15 13.71 16.59
CA ALA A 486 13.50 13.27 15.25
C ALA A 486 14.09 14.41 14.42
N MET A 487 13.43 15.57 14.37
CA MET A 487 13.97 16.73 13.65
C MET A 487 15.24 17.30 14.29
N ARG A 488 15.36 17.26 15.62
CA ARG A 488 16.57 17.72 16.33
C ARG A 488 17.75 16.81 16.06
N TYR A 489 17.53 15.51 16.05
CA TYR A 489 18.52 14.49 15.71
C TYR A 489 18.98 14.70 14.26
N ALA A 490 18.06 14.67 13.30
CA ALA A 490 18.40 14.76 11.89
C ALA A 490 19.08 16.09 11.52
N THR A 491 18.62 17.23 12.05
CA THR A 491 19.31 18.53 11.80
C THR A 491 20.62 18.68 12.55
N GLY A 492 20.96 17.75 13.44
CA GLY A 492 22.27 17.67 14.09
C GLY A 492 23.27 16.80 13.32
N LEU A 493 22.82 16.06 12.31
CA LEU A 493 23.67 15.32 11.37
C LEU A 493 24.17 16.27 10.28
N ASP A 494 24.80 17.37 10.64
CA ASP A 494 25.28 18.43 9.74
C ASP A 494 26.73 18.71 10.14
N ALA A 495 27.59 17.75 9.80
CA ALA A 495 28.97 17.63 10.26
C ALA A 495 29.88 18.70 9.64
N ASP A 496 29.63 19.11 8.41
CA ASP A 496 30.38 20.19 7.73
C ASP A 496 29.77 21.59 7.93
N ALA A 497 28.62 21.68 8.60
CA ALA A 497 27.91 22.90 8.97
C ALA A 497 27.41 23.74 7.78
N ASP A 498 27.16 23.09 6.64
CA ASP A 498 26.65 23.72 5.44
C ASP A 498 25.11 23.92 5.46
N GLY A 499 24.43 23.24 6.38
CA GLY A 499 22.99 23.26 6.55
C GLY A 499 22.23 22.05 6.01
N TRP A 500 22.84 20.97 5.52
CA TRP A 500 22.13 19.79 5.04
C TRP A 500 22.45 18.54 5.87
N PRO A 501 21.44 17.72 6.18
CA PRO A 501 21.73 16.49 6.92
C PRO A 501 22.49 15.46 6.08
N GLU A 502 23.60 14.93 6.61
CA GLU A 502 24.26 13.77 6.03
C GLU A 502 23.52 12.47 6.33
N GLY A 503 23.81 11.46 5.50
CA GLY A 503 23.39 10.08 5.69
C GLY A 503 22.72 9.49 4.47
N SER A 504 22.15 8.30 4.64
CA SER A 504 21.46 7.59 3.57
C SER A 504 20.07 8.17 3.32
N GLY A 505 19.61 8.06 2.08
CA GLY A 505 18.25 8.39 1.65
C GLY A 505 17.63 7.19 0.94
N ASN A 506 16.61 7.42 0.11
CA ASN A 506 15.85 6.37 -0.56
C ASN A 506 16.60 5.64 -1.68
N VAL A 507 17.71 6.19 -2.17
CA VAL A 507 18.55 5.51 -3.16
C VAL A 507 19.67 4.78 -2.44
N GLU A 508 19.51 3.47 -2.34
CA GLU A 508 20.46 2.57 -1.69
C GLU A 508 21.43 2.02 -2.75
N ARG A 509 22.22 2.92 -3.32
CA ARG A 509 23.26 2.60 -4.31
C ARG A 509 24.59 3.26 -3.90
N PRO A 510 25.74 2.60 -4.13
CA PRO A 510 27.04 3.18 -3.84
C PRO A 510 27.37 4.35 -4.78
N GLY A 511 28.35 5.16 -4.39
CA GLY A 511 28.89 6.23 -5.24
C GLY A 511 28.14 7.56 -5.17
N MET A 512 27.14 7.69 -4.29
CA MET A 512 26.53 8.98 -3.95
C MET A 512 27.36 9.72 -2.90
N GLY A 513 27.28 11.05 -2.90
CA GLY A 513 27.92 11.91 -1.91
C GLY A 513 27.24 11.84 -0.54
N GLU A 514 27.82 12.47 0.47
CA GLU A 514 27.43 12.40 1.88
C GLU A 514 25.98 12.86 2.13
N GLU A 515 25.53 13.87 1.39
CA GLU A 515 24.20 14.47 1.51
C GLU A 515 23.31 14.09 0.33
N LYS A 516 22.05 13.76 0.59
CA LYS A 516 21.11 13.29 -0.44
C LYS A 516 20.00 14.30 -0.68
N LEU A 517 19.61 14.44 -1.96
CA LEU A 517 18.60 15.42 -2.36
C LEU A 517 17.25 15.18 -1.67
N ASP A 518 16.81 13.94 -1.60
CA ASP A 518 15.55 13.55 -0.95
C ASP A 518 15.58 13.85 0.56
N VAL A 519 16.67 13.51 1.26
CA VAL A 519 16.87 13.87 2.67
C VAL A 519 16.76 15.39 2.86
N ALA A 520 17.39 16.18 2.01
CA ALA A 520 17.32 17.64 2.06
C ALA A 520 15.89 18.17 1.84
N VAL A 521 15.19 17.65 0.83
CA VAL A 521 13.80 18.00 0.51
C VAL A 521 12.87 17.67 1.68
N TYR A 522 12.95 16.45 2.22
CA TYR A 522 12.10 16.00 3.30
C TYR A 522 12.47 16.61 4.65
N THR A 523 13.72 17.05 4.85
CA THR A 523 14.11 17.90 5.99
C THR A 523 13.33 19.21 5.99
N VAL A 524 13.25 19.90 4.84
CA VAL A 524 12.48 21.15 4.72
C VAL A 524 11.01 20.90 5.03
N ARG A 525 10.43 19.84 4.46
CA ARG A 525 9.03 19.48 4.71
C ARG A 525 8.77 19.15 6.18
N GLY A 526 9.58 18.26 6.77
CA GLY A 526 9.47 17.81 8.15
C GLY A 526 9.57 18.95 9.16
N LEU A 527 10.46 19.92 8.92
CA LEU A 527 10.56 21.14 9.73
C LEU A 527 9.29 21.99 9.66
N LEU A 528 8.73 22.19 8.47
CA LEU A 528 7.50 22.99 8.32
C LEU A 528 6.27 22.28 8.91
N ASP A 529 6.21 20.96 8.76
CA ASP A 529 5.16 20.12 9.34
C ASP A 529 5.23 20.09 10.86
N LEU A 530 6.43 19.91 11.42
CA LEU A 530 6.68 20.06 12.86
C LEU A 530 6.28 21.46 13.35
N ALA A 531 6.63 22.51 12.61
CA ALA A 531 6.25 23.86 12.98
C ALA A 531 4.73 24.05 13.01
N ALA A 532 3.98 23.41 12.10
CA ALA A 532 2.52 23.46 12.09
C ALA A 532 1.92 22.75 13.31
N MET A 533 2.42 21.56 13.63
CA MET A 533 2.02 20.83 14.84
C MET A 533 2.37 21.60 16.12
N ALA A 534 3.57 22.19 16.19
CA ALA A 534 4.02 22.99 17.33
C ALA A 534 3.13 24.21 17.56
N ARG A 535 2.76 24.92 16.48
CA ARG A 535 1.81 26.04 16.55
C ARG A 535 0.45 25.62 17.09
N SER A 536 -0.08 24.48 16.65
CA SER A 536 -1.40 24.01 17.11
C SER A 536 -1.40 23.59 18.59
N ARG A 537 -0.24 23.16 19.12
CA ARG A 537 -0.04 22.90 20.56
C ARG A 537 0.26 24.13 21.40
N GLY A 538 0.58 25.27 20.76
CA GLY A 538 1.05 26.47 21.45
C GLY A 538 2.55 26.46 21.82
N ASP A 539 3.32 25.48 21.35
CA ASP A 539 4.79 25.48 21.48
C ASP A 539 5.41 26.47 20.47
N ARG A 540 5.51 27.73 20.90
CA ARG A 540 6.05 28.82 20.09
C ARG A 540 7.55 28.68 19.83
N ALA A 541 8.29 28.06 20.76
CA ALA A 541 9.74 27.94 20.66
C ALA A 541 10.13 26.94 19.56
N THR A 542 9.54 25.74 19.59
CA THR A 542 9.75 24.74 18.54
C THR A 542 9.22 25.24 17.20
N ALA A 543 8.05 25.90 17.18
CA ALA A 543 7.50 26.48 15.96
C ALA A 543 8.39 27.56 15.33
N ALA A 544 9.07 28.39 16.14
CA ALA A 544 10.02 29.37 15.64
C ALA A 544 11.28 28.70 15.11
N TRP A 545 11.91 27.84 15.93
CA TRP A 545 13.12 27.12 15.55
C TRP A 545 12.95 26.35 14.23
N ALA A 546 11.89 25.57 14.10
CA ALA A 546 11.68 24.73 12.92
C ALA A 546 11.42 25.59 11.65
N ARG A 547 10.67 26.70 11.78
CA ARG A 547 10.50 27.65 10.67
C ARG A 547 11.80 28.31 10.26
N ASP A 548 12.64 28.71 11.20
CA ASP A 548 13.90 29.38 10.90
C ASP A 548 14.88 28.42 10.21
N GLN A 549 14.94 27.16 10.65
CA GLN A 549 15.71 26.11 10.00
C GLN A 549 15.24 25.86 8.55
N ALA A 550 13.93 25.72 8.34
CA ALA A 550 13.36 25.50 7.00
C ALA A 550 13.61 26.71 6.08
N ALA A 551 13.41 27.93 6.59
CA ALA A 551 13.59 29.14 5.81
C ALA A 551 15.04 29.36 5.37
N ARG A 552 16.04 28.94 6.17
CA ARG A 552 17.45 28.95 5.75
C ARG A 552 17.70 28.02 4.58
N ARG A 553 17.25 26.76 4.70
CA ARG A 553 17.41 25.73 3.67
C ARG A 553 16.69 26.09 2.37
N ILE A 554 15.44 26.56 2.43
CA ILE A 554 14.69 27.02 1.25
C ILE A 554 15.44 28.14 0.49
N ARG A 555 16.04 29.11 1.21
CA ARG A 555 16.82 30.19 0.57
C ARG A 555 18.11 29.71 -0.08
N ALA A 556 18.67 28.59 0.37
CA ALA A 556 19.88 28.00 -0.18
C ALA A 556 19.60 26.96 -1.26
N PHE A 557 18.40 26.38 -1.29
CA PHE A 557 18.09 25.15 -2.02
C PHE A 557 18.50 25.21 -3.49
N GLU A 558 17.93 26.13 -4.28
CA GLU A 558 18.24 26.21 -5.72
C GLU A 558 19.72 26.48 -6.01
N ARG A 559 20.38 27.32 -5.20
CA ARG A 559 21.81 27.60 -5.37
C ARG A 559 22.66 26.36 -5.08
N THR A 560 22.21 25.49 -4.19
CA THR A 560 23.00 24.33 -3.75
C THR A 560 22.72 23.13 -4.64
N TRP A 561 21.46 22.83 -4.91
CA TRP A 561 21.02 21.58 -5.51
C TRP A 561 20.77 21.64 -7.02
N TRP A 562 20.53 22.82 -7.60
CA TRP A 562 20.33 22.90 -9.05
C TRP A 562 21.65 22.62 -9.78
N TYR A 563 21.70 21.51 -10.53
CA TYR A 563 22.87 21.16 -11.32
C TYR A 563 22.97 22.05 -12.56
N GLY A 564 21.84 22.26 -13.25
CA GLY A 564 21.75 23.17 -14.39
C GLY A 564 22.42 22.63 -15.67
N GLY A 565 23.02 23.52 -16.46
CA GLY A 565 23.62 23.17 -17.75
C GLY A 565 22.65 22.50 -18.72
N ASP A 566 23.13 21.50 -19.46
CA ASP A 566 22.32 20.64 -20.32
C ASP A 566 21.68 19.46 -19.57
N ALA A 567 22.13 19.15 -18.34
CA ALA A 567 21.47 18.19 -17.45
C ALA A 567 20.04 18.62 -17.12
N ARG A 568 19.80 19.94 -16.99
CA ARG A 568 18.45 20.53 -16.80
C ARG A 568 17.70 19.93 -15.60
N SER A 569 18.43 19.61 -14.53
CA SER A 569 17.91 18.88 -13.39
C SER A 569 18.62 19.29 -12.10
N TYR A 570 18.16 18.72 -10.98
CA TYR A 570 18.84 18.79 -9.68
C TYR A 570 19.93 17.73 -9.59
N ALA A 571 20.96 18.01 -8.80
CA ALA A 571 21.95 17.03 -8.37
C ALA A 571 21.27 15.99 -7.46
N ASP A 572 21.72 14.72 -7.52
CA ASP A 572 21.16 13.64 -6.70
C ASP A 572 21.81 13.60 -5.30
N SER A 573 23.07 14.04 -5.20
CA SER A 573 23.80 14.18 -3.94
C SER A 573 24.84 15.29 -4.00
N LEU A 574 25.34 15.69 -2.83
CA LEU A 574 26.46 16.63 -2.66
C LEU A 574 27.63 15.90 -2.00
N THR A 575 28.85 16.27 -2.39
CA THR A 575 30.07 15.73 -1.78
C THR A 575 31.07 16.83 -1.46
N GLY A 576 31.88 16.58 -0.42
CA GLY A 576 32.92 17.48 0.05
C GLY A 576 32.39 18.80 0.64
N ALA A 577 33.25 19.49 1.41
CA ALA A 577 32.90 20.74 2.09
C ALA A 577 32.61 21.94 1.14
N GLY A 578 32.76 21.74 -0.17
CA GLY A 578 32.40 22.70 -1.21
C GLY A 578 31.01 22.48 -1.81
N ASN A 579 30.29 21.44 -1.36
CA ASN A 579 29.00 21.02 -1.87
C ASN A 579 29.07 20.71 -3.37
N GLU A 580 30.07 19.93 -3.78
CA GLU A 580 30.22 19.52 -5.16
C GLU A 580 29.01 18.68 -5.58
N ARG A 581 28.33 19.13 -6.64
CA ARG A 581 27.09 18.52 -7.12
C ARG A 581 27.37 17.24 -7.89
N LEU A 582 26.84 16.13 -7.42
CA LEU A 582 26.85 14.86 -8.15
C LEU A 582 25.51 14.65 -8.86
N TYR A 583 25.56 14.47 -10.17
CA TYR A 583 24.40 14.16 -11.00
C TYR A 583 24.55 12.78 -11.63
N GLN A 584 23.74 11.86 -11.14
CA GLN A 584 23.79 10.43 -11.40
C GLN A 584 22.49 9.90 -12.03
N ARG A 585 21.49 10.78 -12.21
CA ARG A 585 20.21 10.52 -12.89
C ARG A 585 19.26 9.64 -12.11
N TYR A 586 19.38 9.59 -10.79
CA TYR A 586 18.47 8.83 -9.96
C TYR A 586 17.05 9.41 -10.01
N TRP A 587 16.08 8.55 -9.71
CA TRP A 587 14.67 8.91 -9.66
C TRP A 587 14.39 10.00 -8.60
N ILE A 588 15.19 10.09 -7.53
CA ILE A 588 15.00 11.05 -6.43
C ILE A 588 15.12 12.51 -6.87
N GLY A 589 15.73 12.83 -8.01
CA GLY A 589 15.67 14.20 -8.52
C GLY A 589 14.29 14.64 -9.04
N ALA A 590 13.25 13.81 -8.88
CA ALA A 590 11.85 14.21 -8.95
C ALA A 590 11.28 14.68 -7.58
N THR A 591 11.92 14.36 -6.46
CA THR A 591 11.42 14.69 -5.11
C THR A 591 11.19 16.18 -4.84
N PRO A 592 11.97 17.14 -5.38
CA PRO A 592 11.67 18.56 -5.19
C PRO A 592 10.32 18.98 -5.80
N MET A 593 9.86 18.26 -6.82
CA MET A 593 8.57 18.47 -7.48
C MET A 593 7.44 17.65 -6.84
N GLU A 594 7.75 16.54 -6.18
CA GLU A 594 6.79 15.68 -5.49
C GLU A 594 6.41 16.21 -4.09
N ALA A 595 7.38 16.68 -3.32
CA ALA A 595 7.16 17.01 -1.92
C ALA A 595 6.40 18.33 -1.74
N GLU A 596 5.11 18.23 -1.37
CA GLU A 596 4.27 19.38 -1.06
C GLU A 596 4.58 19.94 0.35
N LEU A 597 4.90 21.23 0.42
CA LEU A 597 5.12 21.95 1.67
C LEU A 597 3.79 22.45 2.24
N PRO A 598 3.60 22.49 3.57
CA PRO A 598 2.35 22.92 4.17
C PRO A 598 2.07 24.42 3.94
N ALA A 599 0.77 24.77 3.99
CA ALA A 599 0.26 26.11 3.69
C ALA A 599 1.03 27.26 4.41
N PRO A 600 1.30 28.39 3.72
CA PRO A 600 0.83 28.73 2.37
C PRO A 600 1.59 28.06 1.21
N GLY A 601 2.38 27.00 1.47
CA GLY A 601 3.23 26.35 0.49
C GLY A 601 2.51 25.53 -0.60
N GLY A 602 3.32 25.20 -1.61
CA GLY A 602 3.10 24.17 -2.62
C GLY A 602 4.34 23.29 -2.69
N PRO A 603 4.67 22.67 -3.84
CA PRO A 603 5.91 21.93 -4.02
C PRO A 603 7.16 22.75 -3.71
N LEU A 604 8.26 22.10 -3.30
CA LEU A 604 9.51 22.79 -2.97
C LEU A 604 10.13 23.49 -4.19
N ALA A 605 10.17 22.82 -5.34
CA ALA A 605 10.75 23.37 -6.56
C ALA A 605 9.89 24.52 -7.14
N PRO A 606 10.47 25.69 -7.43
CA PRO A 606 9.77 26.75 -8.15
C PRO A 606 9.34 26.30 -9.55
N ALA A 607 8.21 26.82 -10.04
CA ALA A 607 7.57 26.37 -11.28
C ALA A 607 8.50 26.35 -12.52
N GLY A 608 9.44 27.30 -12.61
CA GLY A 608 10.42 27.35 -13.70
C GLY A 608 11.36 26.14 -13.70
N PHE A 609 12.05 25.90 -12.58
CA PHE A 609 12.95 24.75 -12.41
C PHE A 609 12.19 23.42 -12.55
N ALA A 610 11.01 23.33 -11.95
CA ALA A 610 10.17 22.15 -12.04
C ALA A 610 9.74 21.84 -13.48
N THR A 611 9.28 22.84 -14.24
CA THR A 611 8.91 22.63 -15.65
C THR A 611 10.09 22.12 -16.47
N THR A 612 11.29 22.65 -16.22
CA THR A 612 12.52 22.20 -16.89
C THR A 612 12.88 20.77 -16.52
N ALA A 613 12.93 20.44 -15.22
CA ALA A 613 13.32 19.12 -14.72
C ALA A 613 12.31 18.02 -15.07
N LEU A 614 11.01 18.28 -14.95
CA LEU A 614 9.96 17.33 -15.31
C LEU A 614 10.00 17.00 -16.80
N THR A 615 10.07 18.04 -17.65
CA THR A 615 10.20 17.84 -19.11
C THR A 615 11.45 17.05 -19.48
N GLN A 616 12.56 17.24 -18.76
CA GLN A 616 13.76 16.44 -18.97
C GLN A 616 13.53 14.97 -18.56
N ARG A 617 12.89 14.72 -17.42
CA ARG A 617 12.61 13.38 -16.88
C ARG A 617 11.54 12.60 -17.66
N GLU A 618 10.75 13.27 -18.49
CA GLU A 618 9.80 12.62 -19.41
C GLU A 618 10.46 11.98 -20.64
N ARG A 619 11.72 12.36 -20.94
CA ARG A 619 12.45 11.87 -22.11
C ARG A 619 12.78 10.38 -21.99
N ASP A 620 13.08 9.77 -23.12
CA ASP A 620 13.33 8.34 -23.30
C ASP A 620 14.52 7.79 -22.50
N CYS A 621 15.48 8.64 -22.14
CA CYS A 621 16.58 8.31 -21.23
C CYS A 621 16.14 8.13 -19.77
N PHE A 622 15.01 8.69 -19.36
CA PHE A 622 14.51 8.62 -17.98
C PHE A 622 13.23 7.80 -17.86
N THR A 623 12.42 7.75 -18.92
CA THR A 623 11.10 7.12 -18.87
C THR A 623 10.88 6.21 -20.08
N GLY A 624 10.71 4.93 -19.82
CA GLY A 624 10.37 3.90 -20.81
C GLY A 624 8.85 3.70 -21.00
N ALA A 625 8.50 2.53 -21.54
CA ALA A 625 7.11 2.15 -21.82
C ALA A 625 6.28 1.96 -20.53
N SER A 626 6.87 1.34 -19.52
CA SER A 626 6.24 1.09 -18.21
C SER A 626 6.49 2.21 -17.20
N GLY A 627 7.11 3.31 -17.62
CA GLY A 627 7.32 4.50 -16.79
C GLY A 627 8.77 4.74 -16.41
N PHE A 628 8.96 5.30 -15.22
CA PHE A 628 10.18 6.00 -14.81
C PHE A 628 11.27 5.04 -14.35
N PHE A 629 12.45 5.14 -14.95
CA PHE A 629 13.61 4.33 -14.59
C PHE A 629 14.13 4.70 -13.21
N HIS A 630 14.66 3.71 -12.50
CA HIS A 630 15.35 3.91 -11.23
C HIS A 630 16.55 4.86 -11.40
N THR A 631 17.36 4.61 -12.43
CA THR A 631 18.50 5.45 -12.82
C THR A 631 18.45 5.69 -14.33
N GLY A 632 18.30 6.95 -14.74
CA GLY A 632 18.25 7.33 -16.16
C GLY A 632 19.56 7.05 -16.90
N THR A 633 19.48 6.96 -18.22
CA THR A 633 20.59 6.65 -19.13
C THR A 633 21.34 7.89 -19.59
N GLY A 634 22.61 7.73 -19.94
CA GLY A 634 23.52 8.78 -20.39
C GLY A 634 24.98 8.43 -20.16
N PRO A 635 25.92 9.34 -20.51
CA PRO A 635 27.35 9.07 -20.39
C PRO A 635 27.72 8.63 -18.96
N THR A 636 28.51 7.56 -18.87
CA THR A 636 29.00 7.00 -17.61
C THR A 636 30.45 6.56 -17.75
N ALA A 637 31.21 6.68 -16.67
CA ALA A 637 32.56 6.13 -16.52
C ALA A 637 32.54 4.68 -16.01
N ASP A 638 31.36 4.16 -15.64
CA ASP A 638 31.22 2.77 -15.19
C ASP A 638 31.55 1.79 -16.33
N PRO A 639 32.31 0.70 -16.07
CA PRO A 639 32.68 -0.29 -17.09
C PRO A 639 31.49 -0.99 -17.76
N ALA A 640 30.32 -1.07 -17.12
CA ALA A 640 29.10 -1.62 -17.72
C ALA A 640 28.59 -0.76 -18.88
N GLY A 641 29.01 0.51 -18.96
CA GLY A 641 28.64 1.45 -20.02
C GLY A 641 27.20 1.96 -19.93
N ASP A 642 26.76 2.68 -20.96
CA ASP A 642 25.41 3.23 -21.07
C ASP A 642 24.53 2.36 -21.99
N PRO A 643 23.50 1.67 -21.46
CA PRO A 643 22.63 0.80 -22.25
C PRO A 643 21.51 1.54 -23.00
N GLY A 644 21.44 2.88 -22.94
CA GLY A 644 20.32 3.66 -23.48
C GLY A 644 20.70 4.98 -24.16
N PRO A 645 19.71 5.84 -24.47
CA PRO A 645 19.96 7.15 -25.05
C PRO A 645 20.49 8.14 -24.00
N ALA A 646 21.28 9.11 -24.45
CA ALA A 646 21.75 10.22 -23.62
C ALA A 646 20.87 11.47 -23.79
N CYS A 647 20.48 12.09 -22.66
CA CYS A 647 19.72 13.34 -22.67
C CYS A 647 20.50 14.58 -22.24
N ASP A 648 21.74 14.38 -21.84
CA ASP A 648 22.69 15.38 -21.36
C ASP A 648 24.12 14.84 -21.53
N SER A 649 25.12 15.70 -21.32
CA SER A 649 26.55 15.38 -21.50
C SER A 649 27.30 15.04 -20.22
N VAL A 650 26.64 14.98 -19.06
CA VAL A 650 27.31 14.72 -17.77
C VAL A 650 27.82 13.28 -17.73
N VAL A 651 29.03 13.05 -17.25
CA VAL A 651 29.56 11.69 -17.07
C VAL A 651 29.26 11.24 -15.64
N SER A 652 28.34 10.28 -15.50
CA SER A 652 28.04 9.65 -14.22
C SER A 652 29.15 8.69 -13.81
N ALA A 653 29.39 8.51 -12.51
CA ALA A 653 30.29 7.48 -11.99
C ALA A 653 29.62 6.13 -11.78
N VAL A 654 28.29 6.06 -11.92
CA VAL A 654 27.47 4.86 -11.67
C VAL A 654 26.78 4.38 -12.94
N PRO A 655 26.42 3.09 -13.04
CA PRO A 655 25.72 2.57 -14.19
C PRO A 655 24.26 3.04 -14.22
N SER A 656 23.67 3.04 -15.42
CA SER A 656 22.24 3.23 -15.62
C SER A 656 21.47 2.00 -15.13
N GLU A 657 20.22 2.18 -14.70
CA GLU A 657 19.34 1.12 -14.20
C GLU A 657 17.93 1.39 -14.72
N ARG A 658 17.59 0.78 -15.86
CA ARG A 658 16.29 0.95 -16.52
C ARG A 658 15.20 0.08 -15.90
N THR A 659 15.40 -0.40 -14.67
CA THR A 659 14.36 -1.03 -13.85
C THR A 659 13.32 0.01 -13.46
N VAL A 660 12.04 -0.35 -13.51
CA VAL A 660 10.93 0.55 -13.14
C VAL A 660 10.26 0.05 -11.87
N PHE A 661 10.40 0.81 -10.78
CA PHE A 661 9.69 0.56 -9.53
C PHE A 661 8.32 1.27 -9.55
N SER A 662 7.30 0.64 -8.98
CA SER A 662 5.96 1.24 -8.85
C SER A 662 5.98 2.54 -8.04
N LEU A 663 6.94 2.68 -7.10
CA LEU A 663 7.19 3.91 -6.35
C LEU A 663 7.74 5.04 -7.24
N GLY A 664 8.71 4.77 -8.12
CA GLY A 664 9.25 5.80 -9.02
C GLY A 664 8.17 6.40 -9.92
N ASN A 665 7.26 5.56 -10.42
CA ASN A 665 6.05 6.02 -11.11
C ASN A 665 5.12 6.83 -10.21
N ALA A 666 4.94 6.44 -8.95
CA ALA A 666 4.13 7.20 -8.00
C ALA A 666 4.69 8.62 -7.77
N ILE A 667 6.00 8.73 -7.57
CA ILE A 667 6.69 10.01 -7.39
C ILE A 667 6.50 10.90 -8.61
N MET A 668 6.71 10.39 -9.82
CA MET A 668 6.48 11.16 -11.04
C MET A 668 5.00 11.53 -11.23
N ALA A 669 4.06 10.62 -10.96
CA ALA A 669 2.63 10.92 -11.06
C ALA A 669 2.24 12.10 -10.15
N VAL A 670 2.72 12.10 -8.91
CA VAL A 670 2.45 13.17 -7.94
C VAL A 670 3.18 14.44 -8.34
N ALA A 671 4.46 14.36 -8.74
CA ALA A 671 5.24 15.50 -9.20
C ALA A 671 4.55 16.21 -10.39
N GLU A 672 4.08 15.49 -11.41
CA GLU A 672 3.34 16.09 -12.53
C GLU A 672 2.03 16.76 -12.08
N GLY A 673 1.28 16.10 -11.19
CA GLY A 673 -0.01 16.59 -10.68
C GLY A 673 0.10 17.87 -9.86
N ASN A 674 1.20 18.02 -9.12
CA ASN A 674 1.54 19.18 -8.30
C ASN A 674 1.72 20.47 -9.13
N TYR A 675 2.08 20.34 -10.41
CA TYR A 675 2.21 21.45 -11.37
C TYR A 675 1.09 21.47 -12.43
N GLY A 676 0.02 20.73 -12.20
CA GLY A 676 -1.16 20.70 -13.07
C GLY A 676 -0.96 20.10 -14.45
N ARG A 677 0.09 19.28 -14.61
CA ARG A 677 0.45 18.58 -15.84
C ARG A 677 -0.33 17.25 -15.94
N LEU A 678 -1.67 17.32 -15.89
CA LEU A 678 -2.53 16.13 -15.83
C LEU A 678 -2.32 15.13 -16.98
N PRO A 679 -2.11 15.55 -18.25
CA PRO A 679 -1.80 14.61 -19.33
C PRO A 679 -0.50 13.81 -19.10
N GLN A 680 0.51 14.45 -18.52
CA GLN A 680 1.81 13.85 -18.20
C GLN A 680 1.71 12.95 -16.97
N GLN A 681 1.02 13.39 -15.91
CA GLN A 681 0.65 12.57 -14.76
C GLN A 681 0.02 11.25 -15.20
N ARG A 682 -0.90 11.29 -16.17
CA ARG A 682 -1.61 10.12 -16.66
C ARG A 682 -0.69 9.01 -17.16
N ARG A 683 0.49 9.34 -17.71
CA ARG A 683 1.48 8.35 -18.15
C ARG A 683 1.86 7.41 -17.02
N TYR A 684 2.18 7.98 -15.86
CA TYR A 684 2.68 7.25 -14.70
C TYR A 684 1.56 6.57 -13.90
N THR A 685 0.40 7.23 -13.76
CA THR A 685 -0.78 6.58 -13.14
C THR A 685 -1.26 5.39 -13.98
N THR A 686 -1.18 5.50 -15.32
CA THR A 686 -1.53 4.40 -16.24
C THR A 686 -0.56 3.24 -16.10
N ALA A 687 0.75 3.48 -15.99
CA ALA A 687 1.74 2.43 -15.81
C ALA A 687 1.45 1.57 -14.55
N ASN A 688 1.26 2.21 -13.39
CA ASN A 688 0.89 1.49 -12.17
C ASN A 688 -0.46 0.77 -12.33
N ALA A 689 -1.46 1.43 -12.93
CA ALA A 689 -2.77 0.80 -13.13
C ALA A 689 -2.74 -0.41 -14.08
N ARG A 690 -1.89 -0.42 -15.12
CA ARG A 690 -1.72 -1.56 -16.04
C ARG A 690 -1.08 -2.75 -15.34
N SER A 691 -0.03 -2.53 -14.53
CA SER A 691 0.60 -3.61 -13.75
C SER A 691 -0.38 -4.36 -12.83
N GLN A 692 -1.46 -3.71 -12.43
CA GLN A 692 -2.51 -4.26 -11.57
C GLN A 692 -3.70 -4.85 -12.34
N LEU A 693 -3.99 -4.38 -13.56
CA LEU A 693 -5.28 -4.60 -14.24
C LEU A 693 -5.19 -5.10 -15.68
N ASP A 694 -3.99 -5.18 -16.26
CA ASP A 694 -3.73 -5.71 -17.59
C ASP A 694 -3.30 -7.19 -17.47
N PRO A 695 -4.07 -8.15 -18.01
CA PRO A 695 -3.71 -9.56 -17.99
C PRO A 695 -2.37 -9.89 -18.67
N GLY A 696 -1.92 -9.03 -19.59
CA GLY A 696 -0.61 -9.16 -20.22
C GLY A 696 0.56 -8.76 -19.32
N GLU A 697 0.31 -8.09 -18.19
CA GLU A 697 1.35 -7.53 -17.32
C GLU A 697 1.26 -7.97 -15.86
N TRP A 698 0.05 -8.17 -15.31
CA TRP A 698 -0.10 -8.56 -13.90
C TRP A 698 0.58 -9.90 -13.64
N GLU A 699 1.06 -10.12 -12.42
CA GLU A 699 1.40 -11.47 -11.94
C GLU A 699 0.17 -12.08 -11.28
N MET A 700 -0.32 -11.43 -10.21
CA MET A 700 -1.60 -11.72 -9.57
C MET A 700 -2.65 -10.67 -10.01
N PRO A 701 -3.83 -11.07 -10.52
CA PRO A 701 -4.89 -10.14 -10.89
C PRO A 701 -5.27 -9.21 -9.75
N GLY A 702 -5.18 -7.90 -9.97
CA GLY A 702 -5.56 -6.88 -8.98
C GLY A 702 -4.51 -6.55 -7.92
N ALA A 703 -3.36 -7.24 -7.89
CA ALA A 703 -2.23 -6.89 -7.04
C ALA A 703 -1.28 -5.95 -7.79
N MET A 704 -0.77 -4.93 -7.10
CA MET A 704 0.29 -4.07 -7.64
C MET A 704 1.66 -4.58 -7.20
N PRO A 705 2.56 -4.94 -8.14
CA PRO A 705 3.88 -5.42 -7.79
C PRO A 705 4.83 -4.29 -7.39
N GLU A 706 5.95 -4.67 -6.79
CA GLU A 706 7.05 -3.77 -6.46
C GLU A 706 7.73 -3.21 -7.72
N ILE A 707 8.11 -4.11 -8.64
CA ILE A 707 8.79 -3.78 -9.90
C ILE A 707 7.90 -4.11 -11.10
N LEU A 708 7.84 -3.18 -12.04
CA LEU A 708 7.08 -3.29 -13.29
C LEU A 708 7.95 -3.82 -14.44
N PRO A 709 7.32 -4.36 -15.50
CA PRO A 709 8.07 -4.82 -16.67
C PRO A 709 8.96 -3.73 -17.26
N SER A 710 10.24 -3.98 -17.47
CA SER A 710 11.20 -2.95 -17.87
C SER A 710 12.47 -3.55 -18.51
N PRO A 711 13.26 -2.77 -19.27
CA PRO A 711 14.36 -3.31 -20.08
C PRO A 711 15.38 -4.17 -19.33
N ASP A 712 15.77 -3.76 -18.11
CA ASP A 712 16.84 -4.42 -17.35
C ASP A 712 16.30 -5.48 -16.36
N PHE A 713 14.98 -5.51 -16.13
CA PHE A 713 14.31 -6.48 -15.25
C PHE A 713 13.53 -7.55 -16.04
N GLY A 714 13.07 -7.26 -17.26
CA GLY A 714 12.10 -8.08 -17.97
C GLY A 714 10.70 -7.90 -17.36
N SER A 715 10.15 -8.92 -16.71
CA SER A 715 8.89 -8.91 -15.96
C SER A 715 8.98 -9.88 -14.80
N ASN A 716 8.09 -9.78 -13.80
CA ASN A 716 8.03 -10.82 -12.76
C ASN A 716 7.85 -12.20 -13.40
N LEU A 717 6.95 -12.37 -14.37
CA LEU A 717 6.71 -13.66 -15.03
C LEU A 717 7.86 -14.21 -15.89
N SER A 718 8.93 -13.45 -16.13
CA SER A 718 10.12 -13.91 -16.85
C SER A 718 11.26 -14.35 -15.94
N MET A 719 11.16 -14.08 -14.63
CA MET A 719 12.12 -14.52 -13.63
C MET A 719 11.68 -15.85 -13.00
N ASP A 720 12.53 -16.51 -12.22
CA ASP A 720 12.14 -17.65 -11.38
C ASP A 720 11.53 -17.18 -10.04
N PHE A 721 10.91 -18.08 -9.27
CA PHE A 721 10.22 -17.75 -8.01
C PHE A 721 11.17 -17.27 -6.88
N LEU A 722 12.48 -17.43 -7.04
CA LEU A 722 13.50 -16.99 -6.08
C LEU A 722 14.08 -15.62 -6.43
N SER A 723 13.90 -15.15 -7.66
CA SER A 723 14.54 -13.91 -8.16
C SER A 723 13.54 -12.77 -8.42
N ARG A 724 12.24 -13.05 -8.40
CA ARG A 724 11.17 -12.05 -8.64
C ARG A 724 11.03 -11.07 -7.48
N SER A 725 10.56 -9.86 -7.80
CA SER A 725 10.15 -8.85 -6.82
C SER A 725 8.86 -9.23 -6.07
N SER A 726 8.43 -8.42 -5.10
CA SER A 726 7.16 -8.67 -4.41
C SER A 726 5.94 -8.55 -5.36
N VAL A 727 5.04 -9.54 -5.33
CA VAL A 727 3.82 -9.59 -6.17
C VAL A 727 2.75 -8.58 -5.71
N LEU A 728 2.78 -8.23 -4.42
CA LEU A 728 1.96 -7.19 -3.81
C LEU A 728 2.86 -6.27 -3.00
N GLN A 729 2.90 -4.99 -3.36
CA GLN A 729 3.65 -3.93 -2.68
C GLN A 729 2.75 -2.72 -2.41
N ALA A 730 2.75 -2.20 -1.19
CA ALA A 730 1.78 -1.18 -0.77
C ALA A 730 2.05 0.23 -1.36
N TRP A 731 3.32 0.62 -1.51
CA TRP A 731 3.69 2.00 -1.83
C TRP A 731 3.20 2.48 -3.19
N GLY A 732 2.96 1.57 -4.15
CA GLY A 732 2.64 1.93 -5.53
C GLY A 732 1.24 2.55 -5.62
N ALA A 733 0.40 2.24 -4.63
CA ALA A 733 -0.90 2.85 -4.42
C ALA A 733 -0.84 4.37 -4.21
N TYR A 734 0.31 4.92 -3.78
CA TYR A 734 0.54 6.36 -3.68
C TYR A 734 0.30 7.04 -5.03
N GLY A 735 0.85 6.45 -6.10
CA GLY A 735 0.75 6.93 -7.48
C GLY A 735 -0.62 6.77 -8.13
N VAL A 736 -1.61 6.29 -7.39
CA VAL A 736 -2.99 6.08 -7.86
C VAL A 736 -3.95 6.88 -7.01
N LEU A 737 -3.93 6.69 -5.70
CA LEU A 737 -4.90 7.28 -4.78
C LEU A 737 -4.65 8.76 -4.54
N TRP A 738 -3.39 9.19 -4.35
CA TRP A 738 -3.08 10.59 -4.11
C TRP A 738 -3.33 11.48 -5.34
N PRO A 739 -2.87 11.10 -6.57
CA PRO A 739 -3.25 11.79 -7.80
C PRO A 739 -4.74 12.02 -7.96
N VAL A 740 -5.57 11.02 -7.69
CA VAL A 740 -7.02 11.14 -7.91
C VAL A 740 -7.68 11.95 -6.79
N ILE A 741 -7.48 11.58 -5.53
CA ILE A 741 -8.24 12.17 -4.40
C ILE A 741 -7.70 13.57 -4.06
N HIS A 742 -6.38 13.71 -3.92
CA HIS A 742 -5.78 14.96 -3.48
C HIS A 742 -5.63 15.96 -4.64
N GLN A 743 -5.13 15.51 -5.79
CA GLN A 743 -4.73 16.44 -6.86
C GLN A 743 -5.83 16.69 -7.89
N GLN A 744 -6.49 15.66 -8.41
CA GLN A 744 -7.55 15.81 -9.42
C GLN A 744 -8.87 16.28 -8.78
N LEU A 745 -9.37 15.59 -7.75
CA LEU A 745 -10.56 16.02 -7.00
C LEU A 745 -10.29 17.21 -6.09
N GLY A 746 -9.02 17.49 -5.78
CA GLY A 746 -8.62 18.69 -5.05
C GLY A 746 -8.91 18.64 -3.56
N VAL A 747 -9.10 17.45 -2.98
CA VAL A 747 -9.46 17.29 -1.56
C VAL A 747 -8.21 17.43 -0.69
N ALA A 748 -8.14 18.54 0.04
CA ALA A 748 -7.04 18.88 0.92
C ALA A 748 -7.58 19.26 2.32
N PRO A 749 -7.81 18.26 3.20
CA PRO A 749 -8.18 18.53 4.58
C PRO A 749 -6.99 19.09 5.36
N ASP A 750 -7.28 20.02 6.27
CA ASP A 750 -6.38 20.51 7.31
C ASP A 750 -7.22 20.69 8.59
N LEU A 751 -7.81 19.57 9.00
CA LEU A 751 -8.80 19.51 10.08
C LEU A 751 -8.18 19.82 11.44
N GLY A 752 -6.88 19.56 11.60
CA GLY A 752 -6.11 20.02 12.75
C GLY A 752 -6.15 21.55 12.96
N ALA A 753 -6.42 22.31 11.89
CA ALA A 753 -6.64 23.76 11.93
C ALA A 753 -8.11 24.15 11.66
N GLY A 754 -9.04 23.19 11.61
CA GLY A 754 -10.45 23.43 11.32
C GLY A 754 -10.73 23.89 9.87
N ARG A 755 -9.91 23.44 8.90
CA ARG A 755 -9.99 23.85 7.49
C ARG A 755 -10.18 22.65 6.57
N LEU A 756 -10.95 22.84 5.51
CA LEU A 756 -11.09 21.89 4.41
C LEU A 756 -11.03 22.67 3.10
N SER A 757 -10.21 22.24 2.16
CA SER A 757 -10.16 22.81 0.81
C SER A 757 -10.57 21.78 -0.22
N VAL A 758 -11.40 22.18 -1.19
CA VAL A 758 -11.77 21.39 -2.36
C VAL A 758 -11.60 22.25 -3.60
N VAL A 759 -10.48 22.04 -4.31
CA VAL A 759 -10.08 22.79 -5.50
C VAL A 759 -9.66 21.82 -6.60
N PRO A 760 -10.62 21.23 -7.33
CA PRO A 760 -10.34 20.24 -8.36
C PRO A 760 -9.58 20.81 -9.56
N GLN A 761 -8.82 19.92 -10.20
CA GLN A 761 -8.22 20.12 -11.51
C GLN A 761 -9.08 19.40 -12.56
N ILE A 762 -9.97 20.16 -13.18
CA ILE A 762 -10.96 19.60 -14.11
C ILE A 762 -10.27 19.30 -15.46
N PRO A 763 -10.39 18.07 -15.99
CA PRO A 763 -9.89 17.76 -17.33
C PRO A 763 -10.44 18.72 -18.39
N ALA A 764 -9.69 18.91 -19.48
CA ALA A 764 -10.05 19.86 -20.54
C ALA A 764 -11.47 19.64 -21.12
N ALA A 765 -11.93 18.39 -21.14
CA ALA A 765 -13.31 18.03 -21.39
C ALA A 765 -13.72 16.91 -20.42
N GLY A 766 -14.95 16.99 -19.89
CA GLY A 766 -15.55 15.92 -19.10
C GLY A 766 -15.87 16.29 -17.65
N ARG A 767 -16.01 15.25 -16.84
CA ARG A 767 -16.31 15.33 -15.42
C ARG A 767 -15.43 14.38 -14.63
N ILE A 768 -15.21 14.70 -13.37
CA ILE A 768 -14.65 13.82 -12.35
C ILE A 768 -15.54 13.91 -11.12
N ALA A 769 -15.70 12.80 -10.41
CA ALA A 769 -16.40 12.81 -9.14
C ALA A 769 -15.78 11.83 -8.14
N GLY A 770 -15.89 12.17 -6.87
CA GLY A 770 -15.57 11.31 -5.74
C GLY A 770 -16.72 11.32 -4.74
N SER A 771 -16.96 10.20 -4.08
CA SER A 771 -18.00 10.07 -3.06
C SER A 771 -17.53 9.29 -1.85
N ASP A 772 -18.09 9.61 -0.69
CA ASP A 772 -17.72 9.04 0.60
C ASP A 772 -16.21 9.13 0.89
N ILE A 773 -15.60 10.28 0.55
CA ILE A 773 -14.20 10.56 0.88
C ILE A 773 -14.14 10.89 2.37
N LEU A 774 -13.41 10.10 3.15
CA LEU A 774 -13.35 10.26 4.59
C LEU A 774 -12.42 11.42 4.97
N ALA A 775 -12.88 12.30 5.88
CA ALA A 775 -12.09 13.38 6.46
C ALA A 775 -12.53 13.57 7.92
N GLY A 776 -11.63 13.27 8.86
CA GLY A 776 -11.97 13.18 10.28
C GLY A 776 -12.98 12.06 10.52
N THR A 777 -14.05 12.38 11.24
CA THR A 777 -15.21 11.49 11.44
C THR A 777 -16.31 11.72 10.41
N GLY A 778 -16.12 12.69 9.51
CA GLY A 778 -17.07 13.10 8.48
C GLY A 778 -16.71 12.57 7.09
N HIS A 779 -17.56 12.87 6.12
CA HIS A 779 -17.35 12.50 4.72
C HIS A 779 -17.66 13.68 3.80
N LEU A 780 -17.09 13.63 2.59
CA LEU A 780 -17.45 14.56 1.53
C LEU A 780 -17.64 13.87 0.19
N ASP A 781 -18.58 14.41 -0.59
CA ASP A 781 -18.74 14.13 -2.01
C ASP A 781 -18.28 15.34 -2.83
N VAL A 782 -17.58 15.08 -3.94
CA VAL A 782 -17.08 16.10 -4.86
C VAL A 782 -17.50 15.72 -6.27
N ALA A 783 -18.07 16.65 -7.02
CA ALA A 783 -18.31 16.50 -8.45
C ALA A 783 -17.85 17.76 -9.18
N ALA A 784 -16.95 17.60 -10.13
CA ALA A 784 -16.39 18.70 -10.90
C ALA A 784 -16.55 18.42 -12.40
N ALA A 785 -17.02 19.42 -13.15
CA ALA A 785 -17.27 19.27 -14.57
C ALA A 785 -16.99 20.57 -15.33
N ARG A 786 -16.57 20.41 -16.59
CA ARG A 786 -16.45 21.51 -17.54
C ARG A 786 -17.46 21.33 -18.67
N HIS A 787 -18.29 22.34 -18.89
CA HIS A 787 -19.24 22.39 -20.00
C HIS A 787 -19.16 23.74 -20.72
N GLY A 788 -18.60 23.73 -21.93
CA GLY A 788 -18.32 24.97 -22.67
C GLY A 788 -17.41 25.91 -21.87
N SER A 789 -17.89 27.13 -21.61
CA SER A 789 -17.19 28.12 -20.79
C SER A 789 -17.47 28.03 -19.29
N ALA A 790 -18.31 27.09 -18.83
CA ALA A 790 -18.63 26.93 -17.41
C ALA A 790 -17.81 25.81 -16.76
N LEU A 791 -17.15 26.13 -15.65
CA LEU A 791 -16.56 25.17 -14.70
C LEU A 791 -17.50 25.08 -13.51
N THR A 792 -17.96 23.88 -13.17
CA THR A 792 -18.87 23.64 -12.03
C THR A 792 -18.21 22.70 -11.04
N VAL A 793 -18.22 23.06 -9.76
CA VAL A 793 -17.73 22.23 -8.65
C VAL A 793 -18.84 22.15 -7.60
N THR A 794 -19.38 20.96 -7.40
CA THR A 794 -20.37 20.67 -6.36
C THR A 794 -19.70 19.86 -5.26
N VAL A 795 -19.88 20.32 -4.03
CA VAL A 795 -19.39 19.64 -2.84
C VAL A 795 -20.54 19.43 -1.87
N ASN A 796 -20.59 18.25 -1.26
CA ASN A 796 -21.42 17.99 -0.09
C ASN A 796 -20.48 17.54 1.03
N ALA A 797 -20.14 18.45 1.95
CA ALA A 797 -19.20 18.18 3.03
C ALA A 797 -19.93 18.07 4.37
N ALA A 798 -20.02 16.85 4.90
CA ALA A 798 -20.47 16.57 6.26
C ALA A 798 -19.26 16.54 7.21
N VAL A 799 -18.48 17.62 7.20
CA VAL A 799 -17.24 17.77 7.97
C VAL A 799 -17.27 19.14 8.64
N GLU A 800 -17.11 19.19 9.96
CA GLU A 800 -17.09 20.45 10.73
C GLU A 800 -15.78 21.22 10.52
N ALA A 801 -15.67 21.89 9.37
CA ALA A 801 -14.52 22.71 9.02
C ALA A 801 -14.94 23.90 8.17
N ARG A 802 -14.13 24.97 8.20
CA ARG A 802 -14.26 26.08 7.25
C ARG A 802 -13.88 25.58 5.86
N LEU A 803 -14.83 25.62 4.94
CA LEU A 803 -14.69 25.09 3.60
C LEU A 803 -14.19 26.16 2.62
N THR A 804 -13.09 25.88 1.94
CA THR A 804 -12.65 26.62 0.75
C THR A 804 -13.05 25.84 -0.48
N LEU A 805 -13.88 26.44 -1.34
CA LEU A 805 -14.28 25.86 -2.62
C LEU A 805 -13.60 26.62 -3.74
N GLY A 806 -13.11 25.90 -4.73
CA GLY A 806 -12.52 26.51 -5.91
C GLY A 806 -12.45 25.61 -7.11
N THR A 807 -11.72 26.05 -8.13
CA THR A 807 -11.29 25.24 -9.28
C THR A 807 -9.99 25.82 -9.81
N VAL A 808 -9.10 24.97 -10.33
CA VAL A 808 -8.03 25.45 -11.22
C VAL A 808 -8.69 25.93 -12.52
N VAL A 809 -8.29 27.10 -13.02
CA VAL A 809 -8.80 27.66 -14.28
C VAL A 809 -7.79 27.48 -15.40
N PRO A 810 -8.23 27.29 -16.66
CA PRO A 810 -7.32 27.17 -17.78
C PRO A 810 -6.34 28.37 -17.87
N PRO A 811 -5.08 28.15 -18.28
CA PRO A 811 -4.12 29.22 -18.45
C PRO A 811 -4.65 30.34 -19.35
N GLY A 812 -4.47 31.60 -18.93
CA GLY A 812 -4.93 32.78 -19.67
C GLY A 812 -6.45 33.02 -19.65
N ALA A 813 -7.23 32.19 -18.95
CA ALA A 813 -8.68 32.34 -18.92
C ALA A 813 -9.14 33.63 -18.22
N ARG A 814 -10.03 34.36 -18.90
CA ARG A 814 -10.72 35.53 -18.37
C ARG A 814 -12.00 35.10 -17.66
N ILE A 815 -12.24 35.60 -16.46
CA ILE A 815 -13.42 35.23 -15.67
C ILE A 815 -14.55 36.21 -15.97
N ALA A 816 -15.69 35.69 -16.40
CA ALA A 816 -16.92 36.45 -16.61
C ALA A 816 -17.68 36.63 -15.29
N ALA A 817 -17.86 35.55 -14.54
CA ALA A 817 -18.63 35.53 -13.30
C ALA A 817 -18.19 34.35 -12.41
N VAL A 818 -18.35 34.52 -11.11
CA VAL A 818 -18.26 33.43 -10.12
C VAL A 818 -19.51 33.46 -9.26
N THR A 819 -20.20 32.32 -9.16
CA THR A 819 -21.38 32.16 -8.33
C THR A 819 -21.25 30.97 -7.39
N LEU A 820 -21.77 31.12 -6.18
CA LEU A 820 -21.94 30.07 -5.18
C LEU A 820 -23.43 29.92 -4.90
N ASP A 821 -23.97 28.73 -5.11
CA ASP A 821 -25.40 28.41 -4.96
C ASP A 821 -26.29 29.38 -5.76
N GLY A 822 -25.84 29.74 -6.97
CA GLY A 822 -26.53 30.65 -7.89
C GLY A 822 -26.38 32.14 -7.56
N ARG A 823 -25.70 32.51 -6.46
CA ARG A 823 -25.47 33.91 -6.08
C ARG A 823 -24.05 34.34 -6.41
N HIS A 824 -23.89 35.56 -6.92
CA HIS A 824 -22.56 36.13 -7.12
C HIS A 824 -21.80 36.23 -5.81
N VAL A 825 -20.54 35.79 -5.82
CA VAL A 825 -19.65 35.86 -4.67
C VAL A 825 -18.30 36.46 -5.06
N PRO A 826 -17.61 37.14 -4.13
CA PRO A 826 -16.21 37.45 -4.33
C PRO A 826 -15.41 36.14 -4.42
N ALA A 827 -14.50 36.09 -5.38
CA ALA A 827 -13.57 35.00 -5.55
C ALA A 827 -12.14 35.53 -5.52
N ARG A 828 -11.27 34.85 -4.79
CA ARG A 828 -9.84 35.14 -4.75
C ARG A 828 -9.15 34.32 -5.84
N ARG A 829 -8.45 35.00 -6.73
CA ARG A 829 -7.49 34.35 -7.64
C ARG A 829 -6.18 34.14 -6.89
N LEU A 830 -5.73 32.89 -6.84
CA LEU A 830 -4.44 32.50 -6.28
C LEU A 830 -3.57 31.94 -7.41
N HIS A 831 -2.34 32.41 -7.50
CA HIS A 831 -1.37 31.83 -8.42
C HIS A 831 -0.61 30.71 -7.69
N THR A 832 -0.65 29.49 -8.22
CA THR A 832 -0.05 28.30 -7.61
C THR A 832 0.81 27.55 -8.62
N ALA A 833 1.56 26.55 -8.15
CA ALA A 833 2.37 25.69 -9.00
C ALA A 833 1.55 24.97 -10.09
N ARG A 834 0.29 24.61 -9.80
CA ARG A 834 -0.65 23.99 -10.74
C ARG A 834 -1.46 24.97 -11.59
N GLY A 835 -1.16 26.27 -11.51
CA GLY A 835 -1.83 27.33 -12.25
C GLY A 835 -2.70 28.23 -11.38
N ASP A 836 -3.58 28.99 -12.03
CA ASP A 836 -4.47 29.92 -11.34
C ASP A 836 -5.66 29.19 -10.72
N GLU A 837 -5.88 29.40 -9.43
CA GLU A 837 -7.03 28.89 -8.69
C GLU A 837 -8.00 30.01 -8.38
N LEU A 838 -9.28 29.79 -8.66
CA LEU A 838 -10.36 30.69 -8.24
C LEU A 838 -11.04 30.06 -7.03
N THR A 839 -10.94 30.73 -5.88
CA THR A 839 -11.41 30.20 -4.59
C THR A 839 -12.38 31.15 -3.88
N THR A 840 -13.32 30.59 -3.14
CA THR A 840 -14.22 31.29 -2.22
C THR A 840 -14.37 30.47 -0.94
N THR A 841 -14.84 31.09 0.14
CA THR A 841 -14.96 30.44 1.45
C THR A 841 -16.44 30.35 1.86
N THR A 842 -16.83 29.22 2.42
CA THR A 842 -18.18 28.94 2.91
C THR A 842 -18.14 28.05 4.16
N GLY A 843 -19.30 27.80 4.76
CA GLY A 843 -19.49 26.82 5.82
C GLY A 843 -19.54 25.37 5.29
N PRO A 844 -19.72 24.39 6.18
CA PRO A 844 -19.97 23.02 5.77
C PRO A 844 -21.35 22.86 5.15
N GLY A 845 -21.58 21.73 4.47
CA GLY A 845 -22.83 21.40 3.82
C GLY A 845 -22.70 21.26 2.30
N ARG A 846 -23.84 21.40 1.63
CA ARG A 846 -23.93 21.24 0.17
C ARG A 846 -23.85 22.58 -0.52
N HIS A 847 -22.89 22.71 -1.42
CA HIS A 847 -22.62 23.93 -2.18
C HIS A 847 -22.25 23.62 -3.64
N THR A 848 -22.64 24.50 -4.55
CA THR A 848 -22.22 24.47 -5.95
C THR A 848 -21.56 25.79 -6.34
N LEU A 849 -20.27 25.72 -6.67
CA LEU A 849 -19.50 26.80 -7.26
C LEU A 849 -19.57 26.70 -8.79
N THR A 850 -19.90 27.81 -9.45
CA THR A 850 -19.83 27.93 -10.92
C THR A 850 -18.91 29.09 -11.29
N VAL A 851 -17.89 28.80 -12.10
CA VAL A 851 -16.98 29.79 -12.69
C VAL A 851 -17.25 29.85 -14.19
N THR A 852 -17.69 31.01 -14.69
CA THR A 852 -17.94 31.24 -16.11
C THR A 852 -16.74 31.96 -16.72
N LEU A 853 -16.17 31.38 -17.77
CA LEU A 853 -15.06 31.92 -18.55
C LEU A 853 -15.60 32.80 -19.70
N ARG A 854 -14.80 33.77 -20.17
CA ARG A 854 -15.09 34.58 -21.36
C ARG A 854 -14.42 34.03 -22.61
#